data_AF-K6W9B5-F1
#
_entry.id   AF-K6W9B5-F1
#
_cell.length_a   1.000
_cell.length_b   1.000
_cell.length_c   1.000
_cell.angle_alpha   90.00
_cell.angle_beta   90.00
_cell.angle_gamma   90.00
#
_symmetry.space_group_name_H-M   'P 1'
#
loop_
_entity.id
_entity.type
_entity.pdbx_description
1 polymer ?
#
loop_
_entity_poly.entity_id
_entity_poly.type
_entity_poly.pdbx_seq_one_letter_code
_entity_poly.pdbx_strand_id
1 'polypeptide(L)'
;MSENTSSAHAASYRLPDGRIPVLLSSDAAELLTAEAAALRDYARTHPDVPAEAIATQVLRTRPARRYRALAAVTDTAELVEALDSLAHDRPHPAVIRGTGAATRRRVAYTYPGQGSQRPGMGRQFYNRSEAFRRAVDACHEQSLQLFGSSPRDYVLGDLAGDDAAVSDVRVVQPGLFMQMVGLTAMWDAAGAVPAMTLGHSQGEIAAAYRSGVMTLSDALAIVTVRARLVHELSPRGHTMAVVGIDVDECEALLARHSGWAQLSVVNSAHILCVSGRRESVLEIVDMLTAQGKFAKEIRVEYPAHTSVVSDYQPAFIEALGTYLEHGRMLPGDLPCIGATLGEAVDESMTLGDYWFWNLRNRVRFDKAVAESVTGHGADFFIELSEHPTLILAVAETLSGLDEASPADRPVIGSSRRDAVGLEEFTRSLATLAVADTGFRWDALATDDDGPRWLPLEGFPNTVMRRMHLWADRDAGMTDEVNSPEWATARSGGDVQRLVSRWQPLKRRKLLAPRTIAVLDPTGQCAGPGAEICAAAGGQGAVARIVDDPGASADVIDTAVLLVGPTGTKPDEAAELLAQVLADAGWRAGLETLPEQFWWVTIGGEQVTDDDPVPDPLHGPITAALRCAAAEYPTVRFRHLDLDPTSDVPVGDRVISAVHVADEPELAQRDGTLYVKRLESAEPADHVSSPDTRHILITGGTGRLGMEFCRHYAAAAGRAGRITLISRSGDTPETARRLDALRAQTGTVIDVIACDITDESAVQQMASALPEPVTMMIHTAMTYVETPVDTIDRTQIAETWDAKVTGPRRVLAHVPAADDLHVLLCSSLAASLGGRGQALYAMANRMVDITAADLRADGFAATAIQWGLWQVQGPLDEGGVARVRGAGVIPMVPAAALRVGFADLATDSVVLSADWAELRDLLTVFGYQAVLPDIPGPAASPRRETPPAEPPAGLETVDERDTVQSVSDDARPAAAASIGDVLRAELATAMGLTGTGDELDPETPLVALGLDSLQALDLRRRVKNALGQDVPVEAILGGASLREIVDLMR
;
A
#
# COMPACT_ATOMS: atom_id res chain seq x y z
N MET A 1 41.05 -28.30 -37.73
CA MET A 1 41.99 -28.82 -36.71
C MET A 1 42.49 -27.66 -35.86
N SER A 2 41.72 -27.32 -34.83
CA SER A 2 42.17 -26.80 -33.53
C SER A 2 40.89 -26.67 -32.71
N GLU A 3 40.52 -27.77 -32.06
CA GLU A 3 39.36 -27.87 -31.17
C GLU A 3 39.55 -26.90 -29.99
N ASN A 4 38.59 -26.00 -29.80
CA ASN A 4 38.40 -25.27 -28.56
C ASN A 4 37.16 -25.86 -27.88
N THR A 5 37.28 -27.09 -27.39
CA THR A 5 36.31 -27.73 -26.51
C THR A 5 36.52 -27.21 -25.09
N SER A 6 35.85 -26.11 -24.75
CA SER A 6 35.74 -25.62 -23.37
C SER A 6 34.62 -26.37 -22.64
N SER A 7 35.04 -27.23 -21.70
CA SER A 7 34.34 -27.63 -20.47
C SER A 7 32.88 -28.10 -20.53
N ALA A 8 32.66 -29.39 -20.84
CA ALA A 8 31.45 -30.12 -20.42
C ALA A 8 31.71 -30.71 -19.03
N HIS A 9 31.22 -30.01 -17.99
CA HIS A 9 31.52 -30.26 -16.58
C HIS A 9 31.11 -31.67 -16.11
N ALA A 10 32.05 -32.36 -15.46
CA ALA A 10 31.86 -33.63 -14.75
C ALA A 10 31.51 -33.31 -13.29
N ALA A 11 30.25 -33.47 -12.90
CA ALA A 11 29.79 -33.18 -11.53
C ALA A 11 29.21 -34.42 -10.85
N SER A 12 29.80 -34.80 -9.72
CA SER A 12 29.09 -35.58 -8.71
C SER A 12 28.33 -34.61 -7.81
N TYR A 13 27.24 -35.03 -7.16
CA TYR A 13 26.49 -34.14 -6.27
C TYR A 13 26.71 -34.53 -4.81
N ARG A 14 26.91 -33.55 -3.93
CA ARG A 14 27.05 -33.75 -2.48
C ARG A 14 26.28 -32.72 -1.69
N LEU A 15 25.66 -33.20 -0.62
CA LEU A 15 25.11 -32.37 0.42
C LEU A 15 26.23 -31.81 1.32
N PRO A 16 25.99 -30.73 2.07
CA PRO A 16 26.99 -30.09 2.92
C PRO A 16 27.63 -31.01 3.96
N ASP A 17 26.92 -32.04 4.43
CA ASP A 17 27.46 -33.06 5.35
C ASP A 17 28.18 -34.23 4.66
N GLY A 18 28.30 -34.19 3.33
CA GLY A 18 28.96 -35.20 2.50
C GLY A 18 28.04 -36.31 1.99
N ARG A 19 26.75 -36.32 2.33
CA ARG A 19 25.79 -37.31 1.81
C ARG A 19 25.43 -37.07 0.36
N ILE A 20 24.95 -38.12 -0.30
CA ILE A 20 24.53 -38.14 -1.69
C ILE A 20 23.07 -37.69 -1.77
N PRO A 21 22.74 -36.63 -2.53
CA PRO A 21 21.36 -36.17 -2.72
C PRO A 21 20.65 -36.94 -3.84
N VAL A 22 19.79 -37.89 -3.49
CA VAL A 22 18.91 -38.56 -4.47
C VAL A 22 17.53 -37.90 -4.45
N LEU A 23 17.26 -37.08 -5.47
CA LEU A 23 15.99 -36.39 -5.65
C LEU A 23 14.93 -37.34 -6.25
N LEU A 24 13.77 -37.42 -5.60
CA LEU A 24 12.56 -37.99 -6.17
C LEU A 24 11.56 -36.88 -6.43
N SER A 25 10.98 -36.84 -7.64
CA SER A 25 9.94 -35.87 -7.92
C SER A 25 8.87 -36.35 -8.89
N SER A 26 7.65 -35.83 -8.73
CA SER A 26 6.49 -36.14 -9.58
C SER A 26 5.56 -34.93 -9.76
N ASP A 27 4.69 -34.99 -10.77
CA ASP A 27 3.65 -33.97 -11.01
C ASP A 27 2.36 -34.22 -10.21
N ALA A 28 2.25 -35.37 -9.55
CA ALA A 28 1.12 -35.74 -8.71
C ALA A 28 1.62 -36.47 -7.45
N ALA A 29 1.06 -36.14 -6.28
CA ALA A 29 1.53 -36.63 -4.98
C ALA A 29 1.54 -38.16 -4.91
N GLU A 30 0.53 -38.80 -5.50
CA GLU A 30 0.35 -40.25 -5.53
C GLU A 30 1.42 -40.99 -6.37
N LEU A 31 2.12 -40.30 -7.26
CA LEU A 31 3.15 -40.92 -8.11
C LEU A 31 4.54 -40.97 -7.45
N LEU A 32 4.73 -40.26 -6.33
CA LEU A 32 6.04 -40.19 -5.67
C LEU A 32 6.46 -41.56 -5.10
N THR A 33 5.50 -42.34 -4.61
CA THR A 33 5.72 -43.71 -4.12
C THR A 33 6.06 -44.68 -5.26
N ALA A 34 5.44 -44.49 -6.43
CA ALA A 34 5.73 -45.27 -7.64
C ALA A 34 7.11 -44.95 -8.21
N GLU A 35 7.54 -43.69 -8.19
CA GLU A 35 8.91 -43.28 -8.50
C GLU A 35 9.93 -43.94 -7.56
N ALA A 36 9.65 -43.93 -6.26
CA ALA A 36 10.50 -44.59 -5.27
C ALA A 36 10.62 -46.10 -5.52
N ALA A 37 9.51 -46.76 -5.84
CA ALA A 37 9.50 -48.19 -6.19
C ALA A 37 10.35 -48.49 -7.44
N ALA A 38 10.21 -47.68 -8.50
CA ALA A 38 10.96 -47.87 -9.73
C ALA A 38 12.48 -47.71 -9.52
N LEU A 39 12.90 -46.67 -8.79
CA LEU A 39 14.32 -46.45 -8.46
C LEU A 39 14.85 -47.54 -7.51
N ARG A 40 14.06 -47.98 -6.53
CA ARG A 40 14.42 -49.07 -5.62
C ARG A 40 14.67 -50.38 -6.37
N ASP A 41 13.77 -50.73 -7.29
CA ASP A 41 13.87 -51.97 -8.05
C ASP A 41 15.07 -51.93 -9.00
N TYR A 42 15.37 -50.77 -9.59
CA TYR A 42 16.60 -50.55 -10.35
C TYR A 42 17.85 -50.75 -9.48
N ALA A 43 17.93 -50.09 -8.31
CA ALA A 43 19.08 -50.19 -7.40
C ALA A 43 19.30 -51.61 -6.87
N ARG A 44 18.22 -52.37 -6.63
CA ARG A 44 18.30 -53.79 -6.21
C ARG A 44 18.78 -54.72 -7.34
N THR A 45 18.41 -54.44 -8.59
CA THR A 45 18.78 -55.27 -9.74
C THR A 45 20.18 -54.95 -10.28
N HIS A 46 20.72 -53.77 -9.95
CA HIS A 46 22.04 -53.31 -10.37
C HIS A 46 22.91 -52.91 -9.15
N PRO A 47 23.26 -53.86 -8.26
CA PRO A 47 23.98 -53.55 -7.02
C PRO A 47 25.39 -52.98 -7.24
N ASP A 48 25.98 -53.19 -8.41
CA ASP A 48 27.28 -52.64 -8.80
C ASP A 48 27.22 -51.15 -9.17
N VAL A 49 26.00 -50.58 -9.33
CA VAL A 49 25.80 -49.16 -9.61
C VAL A 49 25.76 -48.39 -8.28
N PRO A 50 26.69 -47.44 -8.05
CA PRO A 50 26.72 -46.69 -6.81
C PRO A 50 25.60 -45.64 -6.74
N ALA A 51 25.18 -45.29 -5.53
CA ALA A 51 24.15 -44.28 -5.27
C ALA A 51 24.46 -42.93 -5.94
N GLU A 52 25.74 -42.54 -6.03
CA GLU A 52 26.19 -41.34 -6.75
C GLU A 52 25.82 -41.36 -8.23
N ALA A 53 26.00 -42.50 -8.89
CA ALA A 53 25.67 -42.64 -10.31
C ALA A 53 24.15 -42.49 -10.52
N ILE A 54 23.35 -43.02 -9.60
CA ILE A 54 21.89 -42.88 -9.59
C ILE A 54 21.49 -41.42 -9.35
N ALA A 55 22.07 -40.76 -8.34
CA ALA A 55 21.83 -39.35 -8.02
C ALA A 55 22.13 -38.45 -9.23
N THR A 56 23.32 -38.59 -9.81
CA THR A 56 23.75 -37.84 -11.00
C THR A 56 22.85 -38.14 -12.20
N GLN A 57 22.46 -39.40 -12.43
CA GLN A 57 21.54 -39.75 -13.52
C GLN A 57 20.18 -39.04 -13.33
N VAL A 58 19.61 -39.03 -12.12
CA VAL A 58 18.34 -38.36 -11.85
C VAL A 58 18.45 -36.86 -12.07
N LEU A 59 19.40 -36.18 -11.42
CA LEU A 59 19.55 -34.72 -11.50
C LEU A 59 19.87 -34.22 -12.91
N ARG A 60 20.60 -35.02 -13.71
CA ARG A 60 20.96 -34.67 -15.10
C ARG A 60 19.82 -34.90 -16.09
N THR A 61 18.99 -35.93 -15.88
CA THR A 61 18.02 -36.38 -16.89
C THR A 61 16.57 -36.04 -16.56
N ARG A 62 16.27 -35.63 -15.32
CA ARG A 62 14.91 -35.38 -14.86
C ARG A 62 14.78 -33.96 -14.28
N PRO A 63 13.84 -33.14 -14.77
CA PRO A 63 13.53 -31.87 -14.11
C PRO A 63 12.91 -32.13 -12.73
N ALA A 64 13.22 -31.25 -11.76
CA ALA A 64 12.67 -31.32 -10.41
C ALA A 64 11.20 -30.86 -10.38
N ARG A 65 10.27 -31.82 -10.39
CA ARG A 65 8.81 -31.58 -10.43
C ARG A 65 8.26 -31.12 -9.07
N ARG A 66 6.97 -30.78 -9.01
CA ARG A 66 6.37 -30.10 -7.86
C ARG A 66 6.25 -30.95 -6.59
N TYR A 67 5.99 -32.25 -6.66
CA TYR A 67 5.98 -33.08 -5.45
C TYR A 67 7.35 -33.70 -5.27
N ARG A 68 8.02 -33.45 -4.14
CA ARG A 68 9.45 -33.76 -3.96
C ARG A 68 9.71 -34.56 -2.68
N ALA A 69 10.65 -35.48 -2.77
CA ALA A 69 11.36 -36.05 -1.63
C ALA A 69 12.85 -36.09 -1.95
N LEU A 70 13.68 -35.89 -0.94
CA LEU A 70 15.14 -35.96 -1.04
C LEU A 70 15.65 -37.02 -0.07
N ALA A 71 16.32 -38.04 -0.61
CA ALA A 71 17.04 -39.02 0.20
C ALA A 71 18.52 -38.57 0.31
N ALA A 72 18.98 -38.36 1.55
CA ALA A 72 20.32 -37.95 1.92
C ALA A 72 21.08 -39.16 2.49
N VAL A 73 21.75 -39.90 1.60
CA VAL A 73 22.29 -41.24 1.89
C VAL A 73 23.81 -41.31 1.75
N THR A 74 24.44 -42.30 2.36
CA THR A 74 25.89 -42.50 2.35
C THR A 74 26.34 -43.58 1.36
N ASP A 75 25.46 -44.54 1.05
CA ASP A 75 25.74 -45.63 0.12
C ASP A 75 24.46 -46.18 -0.56
N THR A 76 24.64 -47.16 -1.45
CA THR A 76 23.54 -47.82 -2.17
C THR A 76 22.62 -48.64 -1.25
N ALA A 77 23.11 -49.18 -0.14
CA ALA A 77 22.30 -49.97 0.77
C ALA A 77 21.29 -49.07 1.51
N GLU A 78 21.78 -47.95 2.06
CA GLU A 78 20.93 -46.91 2.68
C GLU A 78 19.97 -46.30 1.67
N LEU A 79 20.39 -46.11 0.41
CA LEU A 79 19.50 -45.69 -0.68
C LEU A 79 18.32 -46.65 -0.87
N VAL A 80 18.58 -47.96 -0.92
CA VAL A 80 17.52 -48.97 -1.10
C VAL A 80 16.55 -48.95 0.09
N GLU A 81 17.04 -48.79 1.32
CA GLU A 81 16.20 -48.68 2.53
C GLU A 81 15.32 -47.42 2.54
N ALA A 82 15.91 -46.28 2.15
CA ALA A 82 15.21 -45.00 2.02
C ALA A 82 14.11 -45.07 0.94
N LEU A 83 14.43 -45.61 -0.24
CA LEU A 83 13.48 -45.77 -1.33
C LEU A 83 12.39 -46.79 -1.00
N ASP A 84 12.71 -47.88 -0.29
CA ASP A 84 11.70 -48.85 0.16
C ASP A 84 10.74 -48.23 1.18
N SER A 85 11.24 -47.40 2.08
CA SER A 85 10.40 -46.66 3.03
C SER A 85 9.47 -45.69 2.31
N LEU A 86 10.00 -44.90 1.37
CA LEU A 86 9.20 -43.99 0.53
C LEU A 86 8.15 -44.72 -0.33
N ALA A 87 8.51 -45.85 -0.93
CA ALA A 87 7.60 -46.64 -1.76
C ALA A 87 6.39 -47.18 -0.97
N HIS A 88 6.57 -47.40 0.34
CA HIS A 88 5.51 -47.85 1.25
C HIS A 88 4.93 -46.72 2.11
N ASP A 89 5.21 -45.46 1.78
CA ASP A 89 4.72 -44.28 2.50
C ASP A 89 5.09 -44.26 3.99
N ARG A 90 6.28 -44.77 4.33
CA ARG A 90 6.81 -44.81 5.71
C ARG A 90 7.89 -43.73 5.93
N PRO A 91 7.97 -43.15 7.13
CA PRO A 91 9.04 -42.21 7.46
C PRO A 91 10.40 -42.91 7.49
N HIS A 92 11.44 -42.21 7.07
CA HIS A 92 12.82 -42.67 7.12
C HIS A 92 13.75 -41.51 7.51
N PRO A 93 14.73 -41.70 8.42
CA PRO A 93 15.57 -40.62 8.91
C PRO A 93 16.44 -39.96 7.83
N ALA A 94 16.80 -40.70 6.78
CA ALA A 94 17.54 -40.17 5.63
C ALA A 94 16.65 -39.47 4.59
N VAL A 95 15.33 -39.42 4.78
CA VAL A 95 14.39 -38.88 3.78
C VAL A 95 13.69 -37.64 4.30
N ILE A 96 13.79 -36.57 3.51
CA ILE A 96 13.03 -35.33 3.72
C ILE A 96 11.98 -35.25 2.60
N ARG A 97 10.71 -35.12 2.96
CA ARG A 97 9.59 -35.06 2.00
C ARG A 97 8.87 -33.71 2.14
N GLY A 98 8.51 -33.12 1.01
CA GLY A 98 7.66 -31.92 0.99
C GLY A 98 6.27 -32.22 1.52
N THR A 99 5.69 -31.27 2.26
CA THR A 99 4.33 -31.36 2.83
C THR A 99 3.22 -31.20 1.78
N GLY A 100 3.56 -30.70 0.58
CA GLY A 100 2.64 -30.46 -0.52
C GLY A 100 3.37 -30.27 -1.84
N ALA A 101 2.70 -29.63 -2.80
CA ALA A 101 3.35 -29.20 -4.03
C ALA A 101 4.33 -28.06 -3.74
N ALA A 102 5.59 -28.21 -4.15
CA ALA A 102 6.58 -27.15 -4.15
C ALA A 102 6.09 -25.96 -4.98
N THR A 103 6.30 -24.77 -4.45
CA THR A 103 6.03 -23.48 -5.07
C THR A 103 7.32 -22.68 -5.12
N ARG A 104 7.37 -21.57 -5.85
CA ARG A 104 8.52 -20.67 -5.77
C ARG A 104 8.46 -19.94 -4.43
N ARG A 105 9.47 -20.13 -3.59
CA ARG A 105 9.56 -19.50 -2.27
C ARG A 105 10.23 -18.13 -2.36
N ARG A 106 9.76 -17.21 -1.53
CA ARG A 106 10.37 -15.91 -1.26
C ARG A 106 11.06 -16.00 0.09
N VAL A 107 12.30 -16.46 0.06
CA VAL A 107 13.10 -16.78 1.24
C VAL A 107 13.58 -15.51 1.93
N ALA A 108 13.29 -15.36 3.23
CA ALA A 108 13.81 -14.31 4.09
C ALA A 108 14.96 -14.84 4.95
N TYR A 109 16.17 -14.34 4.71
CA TYR A 109 17.31 -14.58 5.58
C TYR A 109 17.18 -13.71 6.84
N THR A 110 17.04 -14.36 7.99
CA THR A 110 16.79 -13.72 9.29
C THR A 110 18.06 -13.73 10.13
N TYR A 111 18.53 -12.54 10.51
CA TYR A 111 19.78 -12.32 11.21
C TYR A 111 19.52 -11.93 12.67
N PRO A 112 19.83 -12.81 13.65
CA PRO A 112 19.54 -12.54 15.04
C PRO A 112 20.51 -11.57 15.71
N GLY A 113 20.07 -11.00 16.82
CA GLY A 113 20.92 -10.19 17.71
C GLY A 113 21.84 -11.03 18.61
N GLN A 114 22.30 -10.43 19.70
CA GLN A 114 23.06 -11.13 20.73
C GLN A 114 22.17 -12.11 21.52
N GLY A 115 22.65 -13.33 21.80
CA GLY A 115 21.96 -14.29 22.68
C GLY A 115 22.49 -15.72 22.63
N SER A 116 22.94 -16.20 21.46
CA SER A 116 23.42 -17.59 21.29
C SER A 116 24.94 -17.75 21.31
N GLN A 117 25.70 -16.65 21.33
CA GLN A 117 27.16 -16.63 21.18
C GLN A 117 27.91 -17.54 22.16
N ARG A 118 29.02 -18.08 21.67
CA ARG A 118 30.04 -18.77 22.47
C ARG A 118 31.36 -18.80 21.69
N PRO A 119 32.52 -18.85 22.39
CA PRO A 119 33.77 -19.17 21.71
C PRO A 119 33.67 -20.49 20.94
N GLY A 120 34.23 -20.52 19.74
CA GLY A 120 34.25 -21.71 18.88
C GLY A 120 32.95 -22.04 18.16
N MET A 121 31.93 -21.15 18.19
CA MET A 121 30.66 -21.37 17.47
C MET A 121 30.82 -21.55 15.96
N GLY A 122 31.88 -20.99 15.36
CA GLY A 122 32.15 -21.08 13.93
C GLY A 122 33.05 -22.25 13.52
N ARG A 123 33.71 -22.91 14.47
CA ARG A 123 34.77 -23.89 14.19
C ARG A 123 34.31 -25.01 13.27
N GLN A 124 33.14 -25.60 13.55
CA GLN A 124 32.65 -26.73 12.77
C GLN A 124 32.37 -26.37 11.32
N PHE A 125 31.83 -25.17 11.08
CA PHE A 125 31.52 -24.68 9.75
C PHE A 125 32.80 -24.29 9.01
N TYR A 126 33.74 -23.63 9.68
CA TYR A 126 35.05 -23.28 9.13
C TYR A 126 35.85 -24.50 8.65
N ASN A 127 35.81 -25.58 9.42
CA ASN A 127 36.52 -26.81 9.08
C ASN A 127 35.87 -27.59 7.93
N ARG A 128 34.55 -27.48 7.75
CA ARG A 128 33.77 -28.35 6.83
C ARG A 128 33.19 -27.65 5.61
N SER A 129 33.08 -26.32 5.61
CA SER A 129 32.58 -25.52 4.50
C SER A 129 33.64 -24.53 4.03
N GLU A 130 34.04 -24.66 2.77
CA GLU A 130 34.96 -23.71 2.14
C GLU A 130 34.35 -22.31 1.98
N ALA A 131 33.06 -22.22 1.67
CA ALA A 131 32.36 -20.94 1.54
C ALA A 131 32.34 -20.18 2.88
N PHE A 132 32.02 -20.87 3.97
CA PHE A 132 32.10 -20.30 5.32
C PHE A 132 33.52 -19.81 5.64
N ARG A 133 34.52 -20.67 5.41
CA ARG A 133 35.92 -20.36 5.67
C ARG A 133 36.40 -19.12 4.91
N ARG A 134 36.16 -19.06 3.60
CA ARG A 134 36.53 -17.90 2.77
C ARG A 134 35.89 -16.61 3.25
N ALA A 135 34.61 -16.65 3.62
CA ALA A 135 33.89 -15.48 4.11
C ALA A 135 34.44 -15.00 5.47
N VAL A 136 34.75 -15.92 6.38
CA VAL A 136 35.38 -15.62 7.67
C VAL A 136 36.80 -15.07 7.49
N ASP A 137 37.60 -15.65 6.59
CA ASP A 137 38.96 -15.16 6.30
C ASP A 137 38.95 -13.76 5.66
N ALA A 138 38.00 -13.48 4.77
CA ALA A 138 37.81 -12.12 4.22
C ALA A 138 37.42 -11.11 5.31
N CYS A 139 36.50 -11.47 6.20
CA CYS A 139 36.16 -10.62 7.37
C CYS A 139 37.39 -10.42 8.27
N HIS A 140 38.22 -11.45 8.45
CA HIS A 140 39.43 -11.40 9.27
C HIS A 140 40.45 -10.43 8.69
N GLU A 141 40.76 -10.55 7.40
CA GLU A 141 41.70 -9.67 6.70
C GLU A 141 41.23 -8.21 6.73
N GLN A 142 39.96 -7.94 6.42
CA GLN A 142 39.40 -6.59 6.45
C GLN A 142 39.40 -6.00 7.88
N SER A 143 39.08 -6.80 8.90
CA SER A 143 39.15 -6.35 10.30
C SER A 143 40.57 -5.99 10.72
N LEU A 144 41.58 -6.78 10.31
CA LEU A 144 42.98 -6.47 10.57
C LEU A 144 43.42 -5.17 9.89
N GLN A 145 42.95 -4.90 8.67
CA GLN A 145 43.26 -3.66 7.96
C GLN A 145 42.64 -2.43 8.64
N LEU A 146 41.37 -2.52 9.06
CA LEU A 146 40.65 -1.40 9.68
C LEU A 146 41.08 -1.15 11.14
N PHE A 147 41.34 -2.22 11.91
CA PHE A 147 41.43 -2.15 13.37
C PHE A 147 42.68 -2.77 13.98
N GLY A 148 43.57 -3.38 13.17
CA GLY A 148 44.75 -4.10 13.65
C GLY A 148 44.43 -5.34 14.51
N SER A 149 43.17 -5.75 14.58
CA SER A 149 42.68 -6.85 15.40
C SER A 149 41.47 -7.51 14.74
N SER A 150 41.16 -8.76 15.10
CA SER A 150 40.07 -9.51 14.49
C SER A 150 39.40 -10.44 15.51
N PRO A 151 38.06 -10.60 15.44
CA PRO A 151 37.32 -11.52 16.31
C PRO A 151 37.43 -12.99 15.86
N ARG A 152 38.24 -13.32 14.85
CA ARG A 152 38.33 -14.69 14.30
C ARG A 152 38.65 -15.73 15.38
N ASP A 153 39.58 -15.43 16.28
CA ASP A 153 39.99 -16.37 17.33
C ASP A 153 38.85 -16.67 18.30
N TYR A 154 37.91 -15.73 18.51
CA TYR A 154 36.66 -15.98 19.24
C TYR A 154 35.74 -16.93 18.46
N VAL A 155 35.50 -16.66 17.17
CA VAL A 155 34.65 -17.48 16.30
C VAL A 155 35.17 -18.93 16.23
N LEU A 156 36.49 -19.09 16.22
CA LEU A 156 37.18 -20.36 16.15
C LEU A 156 37.41 -21.01 17.52
N GLY A 157 37.40 -20.24 18.61
CA GLY A 157 37.64 -20.73 19.97
C GLY A 157 39.12 -20.95 20.30
N ASP A 158 40.00 -20.18 19.66
CA ASP A 158 41.46 -20.18 19.88
C ASP A 158 41.91 -19.23 21.01
N LEU A 159 40.95 -18.58 21.69
CA LEU A 159 41.20 -17.80 22.90
C LEU A 159 41.62 -18.70 24.07
N ALA A 160 42.49 -18.20 24.96
CA ALA A 160 42.81 -18.90 26.20
C ALA A 160 41.55 -19.04 27.09
N GLY A 161 41.39 -20.17 27.78
CA GLY A 161 40.15 -20.51 28.50
C GLY A 161 39.80 -19.59 29.69
N ASP A 162 40.75 -18.79 30.16
CA ASP A 162 40.63 -17.77 31.20
C ASP A 162 40.65 -16.32 30.65
N ASP A 163 40.59 -16.17 29.32
CA ASP A 163 40.64 -14.86 28.67
C ASP A 163 39.36 -14.05 28.93
N ALA A 164 39.51 -12.84 29.46
CA ALA A 164 38.42 -11.88 29.67
C ALA A 164 37.68 -11.53 28.36
N ALA A 165 38.31 -11.76 27.20
CA ALA A 165 37.72 -11.59 25.87
C ALA A 165 36.49 -12.48 25.61
N VAL A 166 36.30 -13.58 26.36
CA VAL A 166 35.19 -14.54 26.17
C VAL A 166 33.81 -13.88 26.34
N SER A 167 33.71 -12.87 27.21
CA SER A 167 32.47 -12.12 27.46
C SER A 167 32.56 -10.64 27.05
N ASP A 168 33.65 -10.23 26.39
CA ASP A 168 33.83 -8.84 25.99
C ASP A 168 32.99 -8.52 24.76
N VAL A 169 32.04 -7.59 24.91
CA VAL A 169 31.15 -7.14 23.82
C VAL A 169 31.91 -6.68 22.58
N ARG A 170 33.12 -6.12 22.76
CA ARG A 170 34.01 -5.65 21.70
C ARG A 170 34.52 -6.77 20.79
N VAL A 171 34.53 -8.01 21.29
CA VAL A 171 34.90 -9.21 20.55
C VAL A 171 33.65 -9.98 20.11
N VAL A 172 32.64 -10.06 20.98
CA VAL A 172 31.40 -10.82 20.75
C VAL A 172 30.59 -10.27 19.58
N GLN A 173 30.34 -8.96 19.49
CA GLN A 173 29.50 -8.40 18.42
C GLN A 173 30.15 -8.57 17.03
N PRO A 174 31.43 -8.17 16.82
CA PRO A 174 32.11 -8.44 15.55
C PRO A 174 32.23 -9.94 15.24
N GLY A 175 32.41 -10.79 16.25
CA GLY A 175 32.45 -12.25 16.09
C GLY A 175 31.12 -12.83 15.64
N LEU A 176 30.00 -12.35 16.18
CA LEU A 176 28.65 -12.71 15.72
C LEU A 176 28.39 -12.26 14.28
N PHE A 177 28.79 -11.05 13.92
CA PHE A 177 28.72 -10.57 12.54
C PHE A 177 29.48 -11.51 11.59
N MET A 178 30.74 -11.82 11.91
CA MET A 178 31.59 -12.72 11.12
C MET A 178 30.98 -14.13 10.98
N GLN A 179 30.38 -14.65 12.05
CA GLN A 179 29.64 -15.92 12.02
C GLN A 179 28.44 -15.88 11.07
N MET A 180 27.63 -14.81 11.14
CA MET A 180 26.45 -14.64 10.28
C MET A 180 26.84 -14.49 8.81
N VAL A 181 27.92 -13.77 8.52
CA VAL A 181 28.50 -13.66 7.16
C VAL A 181 28.97 -15.02 6.65
N GLY A 182 29.66 -15.80 7.49
CA GLY A 182 30.07 -17.17 7.16
C GLY A 182 28.88 -18.09 6.85
N LEU A 183 27.84 -18.07 7.69
CA LEU A 183 26.62 -18.87 7.47
C LEU A 183 25.87 -18.43 6.21
N THR A 184 25.86 -17.13 5.92
CA THR A 184 25.25 -16.60 4.69
C THR A 184 25.95 -17.17 3.46
N ALA A 185 27.28 -17.10 3.42
CA ALA A 185 28.07 -17.67 2.33
C ALA A 185 27.86 -19.18 2.19
N MET A 186 27.69 -19.89 3.31
CA MET A 186 27.42 -21.33 3.31
C MET A 186 26.05 -21.67 2.73
N TRP A 187 24.99 -20.92 3.07
CA TRP A 187 23.66 -21.10 2.49
C TRP A 187 23.62 -20.78 1.00
N ASP A 188 24.25 -19.67 0.60
CA ASP A 188 24.32 -19.25 -0.81
C ASP A 188 25.08 -20.28 -1.66
N ALA A 189 26.20 -20.80 -1.14
CA ALA A 189 26.97 -21.84 -1.81
C ALA A 189 26.23 -23.19 -1.87
N ALA A 190 25.28 -23.43 -0.97
CA ALA A 190 24.48 -24.66 -0.94
C ALA A 190 23.22 -24.59 -1.83
N GLY A 191 23.00 -23.47 -2.54
CA GLY A 191 21.91 -23.31 -3.51
C GLY A 191 20.65 -22.64 -2.99
N ALA A 192 20.67 -22.10 -1.78
CA ALA A 192 19.62 -21.21 -1.29
C ALA A 192 19.80 -19.80 -1.87
N VAL A 193 18.70 -19.14 -2.21
CA VAL A 193 18.70 -17.79 -2.75
C VAL A 193 17.72 -16.93 -1.93
N PRO A 194 18.21 -15.94 -1.18
CA PRO A 194 17.32 -15.04 -0.44
C PRO A 194 16.60 -14.11 -1.41
N ALA A 195 15.31 -13.87 -1.14
CA ALA A 195 14.53 -12.82 -1.79
C ALA A 195 14.61 -11.49 -1.00
N MET A 196 15.00 -11.54 0.27
CA MET A 196 15.16 -10.39 1.16
C MET A 196 15.98 -10.77 2.40
N THR A 197 16.41 -9.76 3.14
CA THR A 197 17.08 -9.93 4.43
C THR A 197 16.27 -9.24 5.54
N LEU A 198 16.22 -9.86 6.70
CA LEU A 198 15.52 -9.39 7.88
C LEU A 198 16.51 -9.38 9.05
N GLY A 199 16.65 -8.25 9.75
CA GLY A 199 17.61 -8.15 10.86
C GLY A 199 16.98 -7.77 12.19
N HIS A 200 17.57 -8.29 13.27
CA HIS A 200 17.23 -7.93 14.65
C HIS A 200 18.41 -7.24 15.36
N SER A 201 18.28 -5.96 15.70
CA SER A 201 19.32 -5.20 16.44
C SER A 201 20.66 -5.28 15.71
N GLN A 202 21.75 -5.76 16.32
CA GLN A 202 23.04 -5.92 15.62
C GLN A 202 23.00 -6.90 14.43
N GLY A 203 22.04 -7.83 14.40
CA GLY A 203 21.83 -8.71 13.25
C GLY A 203 21.49 -7.95 11.98
N GLU A 204 20.89 -6.77 12.10
CA GLU A 204 20.63 -5.87 10.96
C GLU A 204 21.91 -5.51 10.21
N ILE A 205 23.06 -5.44 10.87
CA ILE A 205 24.33 -5.11 10.20
C ILE A 205 24.72 -6.20 9.19
N ALA A 206 24.52 -7.47 9.54
CA ALA A 206 24.75 -8.59 8.63
C ALA A 206 23.68 -8.66 7.52
N ALA A 207 22.42 -8.33 7.86
CA ALA A 207 21.34 -8.23 6.88
C ALA A 207 21.64 -7.16 5.82
N ALA A 208 21.98 -5.95 6.26
CA ALA A 208 22.32 -4.81 5.40
C ALA A 208 23.57 -5.06 4.54
N TYR A 209 24.58 -5.77 5.09
CA TYR A 209 25.71 -6.21 4.28
C TYR A 209 25.27 -7.19 3.18
N ARG A 210 24.47 -8.21 3.52
CA ARG A 210 24.05 -9.22 2.54
C ARG A 210 23.10 -8.66 1.48
N SER A 211 22.28 -7.67 1.83
CA SER A 211 21.38 -7.03 0.88
C SER A 211 22.09 -6.10 -0.12
N GLY A 212 23.34 -5.73 0.16
CA GLY A 212 24.12 -4.81 -0.67
C GLY A 212 23.94 -3.32 -0.32
N VAL A 213 23.08 -2.99 0.66
CA VAL A 213 22.90 -1.58 1.09
C VAL A 213 24.10 -1.04 1.88
N MET A 214 25.05 -1.92 2.23
CA MET A 214 26.27 -1.57 2.96
C MET A 214 27.44 -2.46 2.54
N THR A 215 28.64 -1.88 2.42
CA THR A 215 29.86 -2.64 2.10
C THR A 215 30.32 -3.48 3.30
N LEU A 216 31.18 -4.48 3.05
CA LEU A 216 31.81 -5.24 4.15
C LEU A 216 32.65 -4.33 5.07
N SER A 217 33.33 -3.34 4.49
CA SER A 217 34.17 -2.39 5.22
C SER A 217 33.34 -1.55 6.19
N ASP A 218 32.26 -0.94 5.70
CA ASP A 218 31.33 -0.13 6.49
C ASP A 218 30.63 -0.99 7.57
N ALA A 219 30.20 -2.20 7.22
CA ALA A 219 29.56 -3.13 8.15
C ALA A 219 30.48 -3.49 9.33
N LEU A 220 31.75 -3.82 9.03
CA LEU A 220 32.77 -4.08 10.05
C LEU A 220 33.09 -2.84 10.86
N ALA A 221 33.09 -1.66 10.23
CA ALA A 221 33.26 -0.39 10.91
C ALA A 221 32.16 -0.15 11.95
N ILE A 222 30.91 -0.29 11.54
CA ILE A 222 29.74 -0.06 12.37
C ILE A 222 29.68 -1.04 13.52
N VAL A 223 29.80 -2.35 13.29
CA VAL A 223 29.71 -3.34 14.38
C VAL A 223 30.83 -3.15 15.40
N THR A 224 32.05 -2.81 14.94
CA THR A 224 33.22 -2.68 15.82
C THR A 224 33.17 -1.37 16.63
N VAL A 225 32.87 -0.24 15.97
CA VAL A 225 32.75 1.06 16.64
C VAL A 225 31.58 1.04 17.61
N ARG A 226 30.41 0.49 17.21
CA ARG A 226 29.26 0.28 18.08
C ARG A 226 29.65 -0.49 19.34
N ALA A 227 30.33 -1.62 19.20
CA ALA A 227 30.70 -2.46 20.34
C ALA A 227 31.69 -1.75 21.29
N ARG A 228 32.64 -0.96 20.75
CA ARG A 228 33.58 -0.15 21.54
C ARG A 228 32.86 0.94 22.32
N LEU A 229 32.02 1.73 21.66
CA LEU A 229 31.30 2.84 22.30
C LEU A 229 30.30 2.36 23.35
N VAL A 230 29.60 1.26 23.07
CA VAL A 230 28.74 0.61 24.07
C VAL A 230 29.55 0.22 25.30
N HIS A 231 30.76 -0.33 25.14
CA HIS A 231 31.61 -0.71 26.26
C HIS A 231 32.14 0.50 27.06
N GLU A 232 32.51 1.58 26.37
CA GLU A 232 33.17 2.75 26.96
C GLU A 232 32.19 3.74 27.59
N LEU A 233 31.06 3.99 26.94
CA LEU A 233 30.14 5.07 27.29
C LEU A 233 28.95 4.60 28.11
N SER A 234 28.55 3.32 27.99
CA SER A 234 27.34 2.86 28.68
C SER A 234 27.51 2.82 30.19
N PRO A 235 26.51 3.29 30.95
CA PRO A 235 26.58 3.29 32.40
C PRO A 235 26.50 1.86 32.93
N ARG A 236 27.39 1.51 33.87
CA ARG A 236 27.38 0.22 34.56
C ARG A 236 26.15 0.10 35.47
N GLY A 237 25.83 -1.13 35.89
CA GLY A 237 24.72 -1.40 36.82
C GLY A 237 23.35 -1.56 36.16
N HIS A 238 23.32 -1.76 34.85
CA HIS A 238 22.11 -2.05 34.08
C HIS A 238 22.06 -3.52 33.69
N THR A 239 20.86 -3.98 33.32
CA THR A 239 20.63 -5.33 32.79
C THR A 239 19.44 -5.31 31.83
N MET A 240 19.21 -6.43 31.16
CA MET A 240 18.02 -6.67 30.35
C MET A 240 17.30 -7.92 30.84
N ALA A 241 16.02 -8.07 30.54
CA ALA A 241 15.28 -9.31 30.76
C ALA A 241 14.30 -9.58 29.64
N VAL A 242 14.15 -10.86 29.27
CA VAL A 242 13.03 -11.30 28.42
C VAL A 242 11.82 -11.51 29.30
N VAL A 243 10.65 -11.04 28.87
CA VAL A 243 9.37 -11.21 29.56
C VAL A 243 8.32 -11.78 28.62
N GLY A 244 7.55 -12.74 29.13
CA GLY A 244 6.53 -13.51 28.43
C GLY A 244 5.13 -12.95 28.65
N ILE A 245 4.90 -11.69 28.28
CA ILE A 245 3.66 -10.93 28.48
C ILE A 245 3.36 -10.06 27.26
N ASP A 246 2.12 -9.59 27.13
CA ASP A 246 1.76 -8.65 26.08
C ASP A 246 2.27 -7.22 26.37
N VAL A 247 2.24 -6.37 25.33
CA VAL A 247 2.79 -5.01 25.37
C VAL A 247 2.03 -4.12 26.35
N ASP A 248 0.70 -4.21 26.40
CA ASP A 248 -0.13 -3.36 27.26
C ASP A 248 0.11 -3.70 28.73
N GLU A 249 0.20 -5.00 29.05
CA GLU A 249 0.57 -5.46 30.37
C GLU A 249 2.00 -5.01 30.76
N CYS A 250 2.96 -5.11 29.83
CA CYS A 250 4.34 -4.68 30.07
C CYS A 250 4.42 -3.17 30.35
N GLU A 251 3.78 -2.34 29.54
CA GLU A 251 3.78 -0.89 29.73
C GLU A 251 3.07 -0.51 31.04
N ALA A 252 1.96 -1.19 31.38
CA ALA A 252 1.27 -0.97 32.65
C ALA A 252 2.10 -1.41 33.87
N LEU A 253 2.90 -2.47 33.74
CA LEU A 253 3.86 -2.91 34.76
C LEU A 253 4.96 -1.87 34.96
N LEU A 254 5.57 -1.40 33.87
CA LEU A 254 6.62 -0.38 33.89
C LEU A 254 6.13 0.94 34.50
N ALA A 255 4.91 1.38 34.15
CA ALA A 255 4.32 2.60 34.69
C ALA A 255 4.09 2.57 36.20
N ARG A 256 3.88 1.38 36.78
CA ARG A 256 3.68 1.18 38.23
C ARG A 256 4.98 0.94 39.00
N HIS A 257 6.08 0.73 38.29
CA HIS A 257 7.37 0.41 38.88
C HIS A 257 8.14 1.70 39.21
N SER A 258 8.64 1.84 40.45
CA SER A 258 9.36 3.05 40.88
C SER A 258 10.81 3.13 40.40
N GLY A 259 11.42 1.99 40.10
CA GLY A 259 12.77 1.90 39.55
C GLY A 259 12.80 2.06 38.03
N TRP A 260 13.90 2.61 37.49
CA TRP A 260 14.03 2.88 36.05
C TRP A 260 14.19 1.59 35.22
N ALA A 261 13.24 1.35 34.30
CA ALA A 261 13.28 0.36 33.23
C ALA A 261 12.40 0.83 32.06
N GLN A 262 12.69 0.36 30.85
CA GLN A 262 11.96 0.66 29.62
C GLN A 262 11.77 -0.61 28.79
N LEU A 263 10.65 -0.71 28.08
CA LEU A 263 10.45 -1.73 27.04
C LEU A 263 11.38 -1.44 25.86
N SER A 264 12.33 -2.34 25.63
CA SER A 264 13.48 -2.15 24.75
C SER A 264 13.44 -3.01 23.48
N VAL A 265 12.73 -4.15 23.52
CA VAL A 265 12.53 -5.03 22.36
C VAL A 265 11.10 -5.57 22.34
N VAL A 266 10.49 -5.59 21.16
CA VAL A 266 9.24 -6.29 20.87
C VAL A 266 9.55 -7.32 19.78
N ASN A 267 9.75 -8.58 20.16
CA ASN A 267 10.05 -9.64 19.20
C ASN A 267 8.78 -10.20 18.55
N SER A 268 7.71 -10.29 19.34
CA SER A 268 6.40 -10.77 18.93
C SER A 268 5.36 -10.36 19.98
N ALA A 269 4.11 -10.80 19.84
CA ALA A 269 3.01 -10.42 20.72
C ALA A 269 3.30 -10.67 22.21
N HIS A 270 3.99 -11.76 22.55
CA HIS A 270 4.26 -12.13 23.95
C HIS A 270 5.75 -12.34 24.26
N ILE A 271 6.66 -12.04 23.34
CA ILE A 271 8.10 -12.15 23.58
C ILE A 271 8.71 -10.75 23.55
N LEU A 272 8.85 -10.15 24.73
CA LEU A 272 9.34 -8.77 24.90
C LEU A 272 10.67 -8.76 25.66
N CYS A 273 11.42 -7.67 25.57
CA CYS A 273 12.53 -7.41 26.48
C CYS A 273 12.41 -6.05 27.16
N VAL A 274 12.70 -6.01 28.45
CA VAL A 274 12.86 -4.78 29.22
C VAL A 274 14.34 -4.54 29.52
N SER A 275 14.77 -3.28 29.44
CA SER A 275 16.12 -2.81 29.78
C SER A 275 16.03 -1.78 30.87
N GLY A 276 16.90 -1.84 31.88
CA GLY A 276 16.81 -0.92 33.01
C GLY A 276 17.96 -1.06 34.00
N ARG A 277 17.83 -0.35 35.12
CA ARG A 277 18.72 -0.58 36.28
C ARG A 277 18.57 -2.02 36.72
N ARG A 278 19.69 -2.66 37.07
CA ARG A 278 19.69 -4.09 37.36
C ARG A 278 18.71 -4.48 38.47
N GLU A 279 18.65 -3.68 39.53
CA GLU A 279 17.69 -3.87 40.62
C GLU A 279 16.24 -3.86 40.11
N SER A 280 15.84 -2.84 39.35
CA SER A 280 14.48 -2.70 38.81
C SER A 280 14.09 -3.86 37.90
N VAL A 281 14.99 -4.29 37.03
CA VAL A 281 14.70 -5.37 36.08
C VAL A 281 14.58 -6.71 36.81
N LEU A 282 15.40 -6.95 37.84
CA LEU A 282 15.28 -8.15 38.67
C LEU A 282 13.97 -8.16 39.47
N GLU A 283 13.54 -7.00 40.00
CA GLU A 283 12.23 -6.86 40.65
C GLU A 283 11.08 -7.19 39.68
N ILE A 284 11.13 -6.70 38.44
CA ILE A 284 10.17 -7.04 37.38
C ILE A 284 10.17 -8.55 37.10
N VAL A 285 11.36 -9.17 36.98
CA VAL A 285 11.50 -10.61 36.76
C VAL A 285 10.88 -11.42 37.91
N ASP A 286 11.16 -11.03 39.16
CA ASP A 286 10.64 -11.69 40.34
C ASP A 286 9.11 -11.55 40.44
N MET A 287 8.57 -10.35 40.14
CA MET A 287 7.12 -10.09 40.10
C MET A 287 6.41 -10.99 39.08
N LEU A 288 6.92 -11.05 37.85
CA LEU A 288 6.32 -11.88 36.79
C LEU A 288 6.45 -13.37 37.11
N THR A 289 7.59 -13.80 37.64
CA THR A 289 7.81 -15.19 38.08
C THR A 289 6.85 -15.58 39.20
N ALA A 290 6.60 -14.68 40.16
CA ALA A 290 5.63 -14.88 41.24
C ALA A 290 4.17 -15.00 40.73
N GLN A 291 3.87 -14.40 39.58
CA GLN A 291 2.58 -14.50 38.89
C GLN A 291 2.50 -15.74 37.96
N GLY A 292 3.54 -16.59 37.92
CA GLY A 292 3.60 -17.76 37.05
C GLY A 292 3.88 -17.44 35.58
N LYS A 293 4.35 -16.23 35.27
CA LYS A 293 4.69 -15.77 33.91
C LYS A 293 6.18 -15.96 33.65
N PHE A 294 6.54 -16.20 32.39
CA PHE A 294 7.94 -16.36 32.01
C PHE A 294 8.66 -15.02 32.10
N ALA A 295 9.76 -14.95 32.86
CA ALA A 295 10.67 -13.82 32.85
C ALA A 295 12.09 -14.31 33.16
N LYS A 296 13.10 -13.75 32.48
CA LYS A 296 14.50 -14.17 32.67
C LYS A 296 15.48 -13.04 32.39
N GLU A 297 16.40 -12.80 33.34
CA GLU A 297 17.53 -11.88 33.16
C GLU A 297 18.42 -12.33 31.99
N ILE A 298 18.73 -11.39 31.09
CA ILE A 298 19.81 -11.46 30.13
C ILE A 298 20.95 -10.63 30.69
N ARG A 299 22.09 -11.27 30.98
CA ARG A 299 23.28 -10.58 31.51
C ARG A 299 23.95 -9.72 30.43
N VAL A 300 23.49 -8.49 30.31
CA VAL A 300 24.05 -7.43 29.46
C VAL A 300 24.28 -6.22 30.37
N GLU A 301 25.52 -5.74 30.50
CA GLU A 301 25.84 -4.70 31.48
C GLU A 301 25.43 -3.27 31.08
N TYR A 302 24.71 -3.11 29.96
CA TYR A 302 24.30 -1.81 29.41
C TYR A 302 22.82 -1.82 28.96
N PRO A 303 22.10 -0.69 29.09
CA PRO A 303 20.68 -0.62 28.75
C PRO A 303 20.49 -0.29 27.26
N ALA A 304 20.78 -1.23 26.37
CA ALA A 304 20.55 -1.07 24.93
C ALA A 304 19.09 -0.72 24.62
N HIS A 305 18.86 0.03 23.55
CA HIS A 305 17.51 0.36 23.04
C HIS A 305 16.66 1.16 24.05
N THR A 306 17.30 2.09 24.77
CA THR A 306 16.66 2.96 25.78
C THR A 306 17.08 4.41 25.62
N SER A 307 16.38 5.31 26.32
CA SER A 307 16.71 6.74 26.34
C SER A 307 18.13 7.09 26.79
N VAL A 308 18.78 6.22 27.57
CA VAL A 308 20.15 6.45 28.06
C VAL A 308 21.18 6.50 26.92
N VAL A 309 20.91 5.85 25.80
CA VAL A 309 21.83 5.85 24.65
C VAL A 309 21.86 7.21 23.93
N SER A 310 20.87 8.09 24.16
CA SER A 310 20.76 9.40 23.49
C SER A 310 22.00 10.28 23.67
N ASP A 311 22.60 10.26 24.85
CA ASP A 311 23.69 11.16 25.22
C ASP A 311 24.99 10.89 24.43
N TYR A 312 25.07 9.74 23.75
CA TYR A 312 26.26 9.30 23.04
C TYR A 312 26.20 9.55 21.53
N GLN A 313 25.12 10.16 21.01
CA GLN A 313 24.95 10.38 19.58
C GLN A 313 26.14 11.10 18.92
N PRO A 314 26.65 12.23 19.46
CA PRO A 314 27.74 12.95 18.81
C PRO A 314 29.02 12.11 18.74
N ALA A 315 29.38 11.46 19.85
CA ALA A 315 30.55 10.57 19.92
C ALA A 315 30.41 9.35 18.99
N PHE A 316 29.18 8.84 18.83
CA PHE A 316 28.88 7.73 17.93
C PHE A 316 29.07 8.09 16.47
N ILE A 317 28.48 9.22 16.05
CA ILE A 317 28.61 9.70 14.66
C ILE A 317 30.06 10.08 14.34
N GLU A 318 30.75 10.77 15.26
CA GLU A 318 32.16 11.15 15.08
C GLU A 318 33.07 9.93 14.93
N ALA A 319 32.92 8.94 15.81
CA ALA A 319 33.73 7.72 15.75
C ALA A 319 33.47 6.92 14.47
N LEU A 320 32.22 6.84 14.00
CA LEU A 320 31.89 6.18 12.74
C LEU A 320 32.48 6.93 11.54
N GLY A 321 32.40 8.26 11.51
CA GLY A 321 32.92 9.08 10.42
C GLY A 321 34.43 8.92 10.18
N THR A 322 35.17 8.35 11.12
CA THR A 322 36.60 8.02 10.96
C THR A 322 36.82 6.79 10.06
N TYR A 323 35.89 5.84 10.04
CA TYR A 323 36.05 4.53 9.39
C TYR A 323 35.11 4.30 8.21
N LEU A 324 33.98 5.01 8.16
CA LEU A 324 33.01 4.86 7.07
C LEU A 324 33.59 5.34 5.74
N GLU A 325 33.45 4.51 4.72
CA GLU A 325 33.74 4.85 3.33
C GLU A 325 32.59 5.63 2.70
N HIS A 326 31.35 5.37 3.17
CA HIS A 326 30.12 5.96 2.65
C HIS A 326 29.34 6.70 3.74
N GLY A 327 28.68 7.81 3.36
CA GLY A 327 27.82 8.58 4.28
C GLY A 327 26.36 8.11 4.32
N ARG A 328 25.92 7.35 3.30
CA ARG A 328 24.53 6.93 3.09
C ARG A 328 24.46 5.45 2.74
N MET A 329 23.27 4.88 2.90
CA MET A 329 22.98 3.53 2.42
C MET A 329 23.16 3.46 0.90
N LEU A 330 23.63 2.31 0.41
CA LEU A 330 23.79 2.03 -1.02
C LEU A 330 22.48 1.45 -1.59
N PRO A 331 22.25 1.58 -2.91
CA PRO A 331 21.18 0.84 -3.58
C PRO A 331 21.50 -0.66 -3.51
N GLY A 332 20.78 -1.39 -2.65
CA GLY A 332 20.98 -2.82 -2.45
C GLY A 332 20.39 -3.67 -3.57
N ASP A 333 20.90 -4.89 -3.70
CA ASP A 333 20.39 -5.92 -4.61
C ASP A 333 19.11 -6.58 -4.09
N LEU A 334 18.87 -6.51 -2.78
CA LEU A 334 17.76 -7.14 -2.09
C LEU A 334 17.08 -6.15 -1.13
N PRO A 335 15.76 -6.26 -0.92
CA PRO A 335 15.11 -5.56 0.19
C PRO A 335 15.75 -5.90 1.54
N CYS A 336 16.13 -4.88 2.30
CA CYS A 336 16.66 -5.00 3.65
C CYS A 336 15.64 -4.48 4.65
N ILE A 337 15.07 -5.36 5.47
CA ILE A 337 14.03 -4.99 6.43
C ILE A 337 14.64 -4.96 7.83
N GLY A 338 14.62 -3.78 8.44
CA GLY A 338 15.25 -3.51 9.73
C GLY A 338 14.25 -3.41 10.87
N ALA A 339 14.52 -4.08 11.99
CA ALA A 339 13.73 -3.93 13.21
C ALA A 339 13.90 -2.56 13.89
N THR A 340 14.84 -1.73 13.45
CA THR A 340 15.02 -0.34 13.93
C THR A 340 13.76 0.50 13.71
N LEU A 341 13.23 0.47 12.50
CA LEU A 341 12.02 1.19 12.09
C LEU A 341 10.82 0.26 11.91
N GLY A 342 11.09 -1.05 11.74
CA GLY A 342 10.08 -2.04 11.39
C GLY A 342 9.67 -1.98 9.91
N GLU A 343 10.53 -1.43 9.06
CA GLU A 343 10.29 -1.23 7.62
C GLU A 343 11.59 -1.46 6.81
N ALA A 344 11.49 -1.29 5.48
CA ALA A 344 12.64 -1.40 4.58
C ALA A 344 13.65 -0.25 4.78
N VAL A 345 14.92 -0.56 4.59
CA VAL A 345 16.04 0.38 4.58
C VAL A 345 16.35 0.76 3.14
N ASP A 346 16.45 2.06 2.85
CA ASP A 346 16.67 2.61 1.51
C ASP A 346 17.81 3.65 1.46
N GLU A 347 18.16 4.10 0.25
CA GLU A 347 19.26 5.05 0.01
C GLU A 347 19.02 6.48 0.56
N SER A 348 17.80 6.82 0.97
CA SER A 348 17.49 8.12 1.56
C SER A 348 18.09 8.27 2.96
N MET A 349 18.44 7.16 3.61
CA MET A 349 18.95 7.12 4.98
C MET A 349 20.46 7.32 5.05
N THR A 350 20.93 8.06 6.06
CA THR A 350 22.37 8.17 6.36
C THR A 350 22.82 6.94 7.16
N LEU A 351 24.04 6.46 6.92
CA LEU A 351 24.59 5.33 7.69
C LEU A 351 24.73 5.70 9.17
N GLY A 352 25.28 6.88 9.46
CA GLY A 352 25.51 7.35 10.82
C GLY A 352 24.24 7.44 11.67
N ASP A 353 23.18 8.08 11.15
CA ASP A 353 21.94 8.27 11.91
C ASP A 353 21.18 6.95 12.05
N TYR A 354 21.07 6.16 10.97
CA TYR A 354 20.37 4.88 11.01
C TYR A 354 20.97 3.93 12.04
N TRP A 355 22.29 3.76 12.06
CA TRP A 355 22.94 2.83 12.99
C TRP A 355 22.96 3.34 14.43
N PHE A 356 22.90 4.67 14.61
CA PHE A 356 22.62 5.24 15.92
C PHE A 356 21.19 4.91 16.38
N TRP A 357 20.18 5.12 15.52
CA TRP A 357 18.80 4.74 15.81
C TRP A 357 18.66 3.25 16.08
N ASN A 358 19.37 2.39 15.35
CA ASN A 358 19.38 0.95 15.59
C ASN A 358 19.82 0.61 17.02
N LEU A 359 20.83 1.31 17.56
CA LEU A 359 21.30 1.11 18.94
C LEU A 359 20.35 1.74 19.97
N ARG A 360 19.75 2.87 19.63
CA ARG A 360 19.00 3.75 20.54
C ARG A 360 17.51 3.42 20.65
N ASN A 361 16.87 3.11 19.54
CA ASN A 361 15.42 2.91 19.47
C ASN A 361 15.04 1.50 19.90
N ARG A 362 13.79 1.37 20.34
CA ARG A 362 13.15 0.08 20.64
C ARG A 362 13.19 -0.79 19.39
N VAL A 363 13.65 -2.03 19.53
CA VAL A 363 13.66 -3.00 18.43
C VAL A 363 12.23 -3.48 18.17
N ARG A 364 11.71 -3.25 16.97
CA ARG A 364 10.38 -3.64 16.49
C ARG A 364 10.46 -4.80 15.50
N PHE A 365 10.97 -5.93 15.99
CA PHE A 365 11.14 -7.12 15.15
C PHE A 365 9.79 -7.75 14.77
N ASP A 366 8.77 -7.60 15.62
CA ASP A 366 7.37 -7.90 15.30
C ASP A 366 6.92 -7.22 14.00
N LYS A 367 7.21 -5.92 13.87
CA LYS A 367 6.86 -5.14 12.67
C LYS A 367 7.70 -5.54 11.46
N ALA A 368 9.00 -5.76 11.66
CA ALA A 368 9.88 -6.16 10.57
C ALA A 368 9.51 -7.53 9.98
N VAL A 369 9.10 -8.50 10.82
CA VAL A 369 8.54 -9.78 10.36
C VAL A 369 7.23 -9.55 9.60
N ALA A 370 6.31 -8.75 10.15
CA ALA A 370 5.05 -8.44 9.49
C ALA A 370 5.27 -7.81 8.10
N GLU A 371 6.14 -6.80 8.01
CA GLU A 371 6.47 -6.10 6.78
C GLU A 371 7.08 -7.03 5.73
N SER A 372 7.93 -7.97 6.14
CA SER A 372 8.50 -8.97 5.23
C SER A 372 7.43 -9.78 4.51
N VAL A 373 6.30 -10.05 5.18
CA VAL A 373 5.17 -10.78 4.61
C VAL A 373 4.24 -9.85 3.83
N THR A 374 3.76 -8.77 4.45
CA THR A 374 2.73 -7.91 3.87
C THR A 374 3.25 -7.00 2.75
N GLY A 375 4.45 -6.45 2.92
CA GLY A 375 5.08 -5.56 1.95
C GLY A 375 5.90 -6.31 0.89
N HIS A 376 6.54 -7.42 1.27
CA HIS A 376 7.50 -8.12 0.40
C HIS A 376 7.17 -9.59 0.09
N GLY A 377 6.08 -10.15 0.62
CA GLY A 377 5.59 -11.48 0.27
C GLY A 377 6.46 -12.65 0.77
N ALA A 378 7.21 -12.49 1.86
CA ALA A 378 8.00 -13.58 2.45
C ALA A 378 7.12 -14.77 2.85
N ASP A 379 7.57 -15.98 2.50
CA ASP A 379 6.84 -17.22 2.81
C ASP A 379 7.76 -18.36 3.30
N PHE A 380 9.05 -18.09 3.52
CA PHE A 380 10.00 -19.07 4.04
C PHE A 380 11.12 -18.35 4.78
N PHE A 381 11.36 -18.69 6.04
CA PHE A 381 12.31 -17.97 6.90
C PHE A 381 13.47 -18.86 7.31
N ILE A 382 14.70 -18.35 7.17
CA ILE A 382 15.92 -19.05 7.57
C ILE A 382 16.67 -18.19 8.58
N GLU A 383 16.79 -18.66 9.82
CA GLU A 383 17.61 -18.00 10.83
C GLU A 383 19.09 -18.39 10.69
N LEU A 384 19.95 -17.38 10.48
CA LEU A 384 21.39 -17.54 10.27
C LEU A 384 22.15 -17.49 11.59
N SER A 385 22.02 -18.55 12.39
CA SER A 385 22.68 -18.69 13.69
C SER A 385 23.19 -20.10 13.96
N GLU A 386 24.19 -20.20 14.85
CA GLU A 386 24.64 -21.51 15.36
C GLU A 386 23.59 -22.16 16.26
N HIS A 387 22.73 -21.36 16.89
CA HIS A 387 21.59 -21.83 17.65
C HIS A 387 20.42 -20.84 17.54
N PRO A 388 19.20 -21.30 17.21
CA PRO A 388 18.08 -20.41 16.96
C PRO A 388 17.63 -19.65 18.19
N THR A 389 17.35 -18.36 18.03
CA THR A 389 16.82 -17.48 19.09
C THR A 389 15.54 -16.74 18.71
N LEU A 390 15.24 -16.63 17.41
CA LEU A 390 14.11 -15.85 16.88
C LEU A 390 13.01 -16.70 16.25
N ILE A 391 13.25 -17.98 15.95
CA ILE A 391 12.26 -18.87 15.30
C ILE A 391 10.88 -18.79 15.98
N LEU A 392 10.82 -18.83 17.32
CA LEU A 392 9.55 -18.75 18.05
C LEU A 392 8.85 -17.40 17.88
N ALA A 393 9.60 -16.29 17.90
CA ALA A 393 9.05 -14.95 17.72
C ALA A 393 8.54 -14.72 16.29
N VAL A 394 9.29 -15.22 15.29
CA VAL A 394 8.84 -15.21 13.89
C VAL A 394 7.54 -16.02 13.77
N ALA A 395 7.51 -17.26 14.27
CA ALA A 395 6.33 -18.12 14.19
C ALA A 395 5.09 -17.53 14.90
N GLU A 396 5.26 -16.93 16.08
CA GLU A 396 4.17 -16.26 16.80
C GLU A 396 3.64 -15.07 16.00
N THR A 397 4.53 -14.24 15.46
CA THR A 397 4.14 -13.09 14.64
C THR A 397 3.37 -13.53 13.40
N LEU A 398 3.88 -14.53 12.66
CA LEU A 398 3.23 -15.07 11.47
C LEU A 398 1.81 -15.59 11.76
N SER A 399 1.62 -16.25 12.91
CA SER A 399 0.31 -16.77 13.33
C SER A 399 -0.70 -15.67 13.66
N GLY A 400 -0.24 -14.45 13.94
CA GLY A 400 -1.09 -13.29 14.22
C GLY A 400 -1.42 -12.44 13.00
N LEU A 401 -0.86 -12.72 11.82
CA LEU A 401 -1.08 -11.94 10.61
C LEU A 401 -2.33 -12.39 9.84
N ASP A 402 -2.52 -13.69 9.68
CA ASP A 402 -3.63 -14.29 8.92
C ASP A 402 -3.88 -15.76 9.34
N GLU A 403 -4.84 -16.42 8.68
CA GLU A 403 -5.21 -17.83 8.94
C GLU A 403 -4.26 -18.84 8.24
N ALA A 404 -3.09 -18.41 7.73
CA ALA A 404 -2.17 -19.33 7.07
C ALA A 404 -1.58 -20.35 8.06
N SER A 405 -1.39 -21.59 7.61
CA SER A 405 -0.82 -22.65 8.45
C SER A 405 0.69 -22.42 8.64
N PRO A 406 1.27 -22.80 9.79
CA PRO A 406 2.73 -22.85 9.96
C PRO A 406 3.46 -23.68 8.90
N ALA A 407 2.76 -24.63 8.26
CA ALA A 407 3.29 -25.41 7.14
C ALA A 407 3.44 -24.59 5.84
N ASP A 408 2.64 -23.53 5.68
CA ASP A 408 2.67 -22.65 4.51
C ASP A 408 3.83 -21.66 4.57
N ARG A 409 4.22 -21.26 5.79
CA ARG A 409 5.37 -20.37 6.08
C ARG A 409 6.38 -21.01 7.05
N PRO A 410 7.21 -21.96 6.58
CA PRO A 410 8.20 -22.62 7.42
C PRO A 410 9.24 -21.64 7.96
N VAL A 411 9.64 -21.83 9.22
CA VAL A 411 10.72 -21.09 9.88
C VAL A 411 11.77 -22.11 10.35
N ILE A 412 12.97 -22.05 9.78
CA ILE A 412 14.05 -23.01 10.04
C ILE A 412 15.33 -22.31 10.51
N GLY A 413 16.20 -23.06 11.19
CA GLY A 413 17.50 -22.58 11.65
C GLY A 413 18.66 -23.21 10.89
N SER A 414 19.84 -22.59 10.96
CA SER A 414 21.05 -23.10 10.33
C SER A 414 21.71 -24.24 11.11
N SER A 415 21.62 -24.24 12.44
CA SER A 415 22.22 -25.28 13.30
C SER A 415 21.59 -25.30 14.70
N ARG A 416 22.17 -26.08 15.62
CA ARG A 416 21.83 -26.11 17.05
C ARG A 416 23.11 -26.24 17.88
N ARG A 417 23.05 -25.79 19.13
CA ARG A 417 24.18 -25.76 20.07
C ARG A 417 24.87 -27.12 20.27
N ASP A 418 24.11 -28.20 20.22
CA ASP A 418 24.55 -29.58 20.43
C ASP A 418 24.90 -30.31 19.12
N ALA A 419 24.85 -29.62 17.97
CA ALA A 419 25.25 -30.20 16.70
C ALA A 419 26.76 -30.53 16.70
N VAL A 420 27.09 -31.72 16.20
CA VAL A 420 28.47 -32.24 16.09
C VAL A 420 28.97 -32.26 14.64
N GLY A 421 28.13 -31.86 13.69
CA GLY A 421 28.37 -31.88 12.26
C GLY A 421 27.37 -31.00 11.50
N LEU A 422 27.27 -31.21 10.18
CA LEU A 422 26.43 -30.41 9.28
C LEU A 422 25.08 -31.07 8.98
N GLU A 423 24.67 -32.06 9.76
CA GLU A 423 23.44 -32.82 9.54
C GLU A 423 22.19 -31.94 9.74
N GLU A 424 22.20 -31.05 10.75
CA GLU A 424 21.11 -30.07 10.97
C GLU A 424 20.99 -29.10 9.79
N PHE A 425 22.11 -28.52 9.38
CA PHE A 425 22.17 -27.63 8.22
C PHE A 425 21.66 -28.33 6.96
N THR A 426 22.14 -29.55 6.71
CA THR A 426 21.76 -30.36 5.54
C THR A 426 20.27 -30.68 5.51
N ARG A 427 19.67 -30.99 6.67
CA ARG A 427 18.22 -31.20 6.77
C ARG A 427 17.42 -29.92 6.57
N SER A 428 17.89 -28.79 7.11
CA SER A 428 17.29 -27.47 6.86
C SER A 428 17.33 -27.12 5.37
N LEU A 429 18.47 -27.34 4.71
CA LEU A 429 18.64 -27.18 3.27
C LEU A 429 17.71 -28.10 2.47
N ALA A 430 17.64 -29.38 2.84
CA ALA A 430 16.75 -30.35 2.20
C ALA A 430 15.27 -29.93 2.32
N THR A 431 14.88 -29.35 3.46
CA THR A 431 13.53 -28.82 3.71
C THR A 431 13.21 -27.69 2.73
N LEU A 432 14.15 -26.77 2.50
CA LEU A 432 14.00 -25.74 1.47
C LEU A 432 13.95 -26.36 0.06
N ALA A 433 14.87 -27.26 -0.26
CA ALA A 433 15.01 -27.84 -1.60
C ALA A 433 13.75 -28.61 -2.08
N VAL A 434 13.06 -29.29 -1.16
CA VAL A 434 11.80 -29.98 -1.47
C VAL A 434 10.59 -29.04 -1.53
N ALA A 435 10.68 -27.85 -0.94
CA ALA A 435 9.60 -26.88 -0.87
C ALA A 435 9.68 -25.78 -1.94
N ASP A 436 10.88 -25.45 -2.44
CA ASP A 436 11.13 -24.34 -3.34
C ASP A 436 11.43 -24.78 -4.78
N THR A 437 10.57 -24.40 -5.73
CA THR A 437 10.83 -24.64 -7.16
C THR A 437 12.06 -23.90 -7.69
N GLY A 438 12.50 -22.84 -7.03
CA GLY A 438 13.68 -22.05 -7.37
C GLY A 438 15.02 -22.59 -6.83
N PHE A 439 15.02 -23.69 -6.07
CA PHE A 439 16.24 -24.24 -5.49
C PHE A 439 17.30 -24.61 -6.56
N ARG A 440 18.54 -24.17 -6.35
CA ARG A 440 19.66 -24.34 -7.26
C ARG A 440 20.38 -25.68 -7.05
N TRP A 441 19.89 -26.73 -7.69
CA TRP A 441 20.48 -28.09 -7.58
C TRP A 441 21.92 -28.18 -8.12
N ASP A 442 22.30 -27.31 -9.06
CA ASP A 442 23.66 -27.17 -9.58
C ASP A 442 24.67 -26.76 -8.51
N ALA A 443 24.23 -26.04 -7.47
CA ALA A 443 25.10 -25.62 -6.36
C ALA A 443 25.61 -26.80 -5.50
N LEU A 444 24.96 -27.97 -5.61
CA LEU A 444 25.41 -29.20 -4.94
C LEU A 444 26.45 -29.98 -5.76
N ALA A 445 26.78 -29.53 -6.97
CA ALA A 445 27.81 -30.13 -7.79
C ALA A 445 29.19 -29.97 -7.15
N THR A 446 29.99 -31.03 -7.17
CA THR A 446 31.40 -31.02 -6.76
C THR A 446 32.29 -31.15 -7.99
N ASP A 447 33.28 -30.26 -8.09
CA ASP A 447 34.37 -30.33 -9.07
C ASP A 447 35.40 -31.38 -8.61
N ASP A 448 35.03 -32.66 -8.68
CA ASP A 448 35.96 -33.76 -8.42
C ASP A 448 36.47 -34.36 -9.74
N ASP A 449 37.74 -34.79 -9.78
CA ASP A 449 38.33 -35.63 -10.84
C ASP A 449 37.75 -37.08 -10.87
N GLY A 450 36.54 -37.24 -10.36
CA GLY A 450 35.86 -38.52 -10.19
C GLY A 450 35.44 -39.18 -11.52
N PRO A 451 34.99 -40.44 -11.45
CA PRO A 451 34.56 -41.18 -12.63
C PRO A 451 33.39 -40.47 -13.32
N ARG A 452 33.51 -40.27 -14.64
CA ARG A 452 32.43 -39.74 -15.48
C ARG A 452 31.34 -40.80 -15.63
N TRP A 453 30.18 -40.57 -15.05
CA TRP A 453 29.04 -41.48 -15.16
C TRP A 453 28.39 -41.39 -16.55
N LEU A 454 28.58 -42.43 -17.36
CA LEU A 454 27.80 -42.66 -18.58
C LEU A 454 26.30 -42.80 -18.24
N PRO A 455 25.40 -42.57 -19.20
CA PRO A 455 23.99 -42.89 -19.02
C PRO A 455 23.82 -44.34 -18.54
N LEU A 456 23.07 -44.51 -17.45
CA LEU A 456 22.83 -45.82 -16.85
C LEU A 456 21.92 -46.66 -17.76
N GLU A 457 22.40 -47.83 -18.17
CA GLU A 457 21.63 -48.77 -19.00
C GLU A 457 20.42 -49.31 -18.22
N GLY A 458 19.26 -49.38 -18.86
CA GLY A 458 18.04 -49.88 -18.22
C GLY A 458 17.47 -48.98 -17.11
N PHE A 459 17.98 -47.75 -16.95
CA PHE A 459 17.48 -46.81 -15.95
C PHE A 459 15.98 -46.50 -16.18
N PRO A 460 15.13 -46.54 -15.14
CA PRO A 460 13.70 -46.41 -15.31
C PRO A 460 13.33 -45.04 -15.89
N ASN A 461 12.35 -45.02 -16.80
CA ASN A 461 11.70 -43.79 -17.23
C ASN A 461 10.88 -43.18 -16.08
N THR A 462 10.60 -41.88 -16.15
CA THR A 462 9.69 -41.24 -15.21
C THR A 462 8.29 -41.84 -15.30
N VAL A 463 7.70 -42.12 -14.14
CA VAL A 463 6.34 -42.60 -13.94
C VAL A 463 5.36 -41.46 -14.23
N MET A 464 4.48 -41.67 -15.22
CA MET A 464 3.43 -40.72 -15.60
C MET A 464 2.05 -41.25 -15.24
N ARG A 465 1.12 -40.36 -14.89
CA ARG A 465 -0.29 -40.70 -14.74
C ARG A 465 -0.89 -41.01 -16.11
N ARG A 466 -1.54 -42.17 -16.25
CA ARG A 466 -2.31 -42.50 -17.45
C ARG A 466 -3.72 -41.93 -17.31
N MET A 467 -4.09 -40.99 -18.18
CA MET A 467 -5.46 -40.43 -18.28
C MET A 467 -6.02 -40.74 -19.68
N HIS A 468 -7.30 -41.13 -19.73
CA HIS A 468 -8.00 -41.33 -20.99
C HIS A 468 -8.68 -40.01 -21.39
N LEU A 469 -8.14 -39.32 -22.39
CA LEU A 469 -8.67 -38.05 -22.89
C LEU A 469 -9.13 -38.26 -24.34
N TRP A 470 -10.44 -38.33 -24.55
CA TRP A 470 -11.07 -38.44 -25.86
C TRP A 470 -12.18 -37.38 -25.96
N ALA A 471 -12.18 -36.57 -27.02
CA ALA A 471 -13.22 -35.56 -27.22
C ALA A 471 -14.51 -36.21 -27.70
N ASP A 472 -15.64 -35.76 -27.15
CA ASP A 472 -16.95 -36.06 -27.73
C ASP A 472 -17.17 -35.19 -28.98
N ARG A 473 -17.87 -35.73 -29.96
CA ARG A 473 -18.01 -35.15 -31.30
C ARG A 473 -18.74 -33.80 -31.28
N ASP A 474 -19.61 -33.58 -30.30
CA ASP A 474 -20.59 -32.48 -30.29
C ASP A 474 -20.28 -31.38 -29.24
N ALA A 475 -19.12 -31.40 -28.59
CA ALA A 475 -18.76 -30.41 -27.57
C ALA A 475 -18.54 -29.00 -28.16
N GLY A 476 -19.27 -27.99 -27.65
CA GLY A 476 -19.09 -26.55 -27.97
C GLY A 476 -20.23 -25.86 -28.73
N MET A 477 -21.24 -26.61 -29.21
CA MET A 477 -22.35 -26.04 -30.01
C MET A 477 -23.47 -25.38 -29.19
N THR A 478 -23.44 -25.47 -27.86
CA THR A 478 -24.51 -24.99 -26.95
C THR A 478 -23.99 -24.10 -25.83
N ASP A 479 -22.79 -23.54 -25.97
CA ASP A 479 -22.11 -22.82 -24.89
C ASP A 479 -22.59 -21.35 -24.80
N GLU A 480 -23.19 -20.97 -23.67
CA GLU A 480 -23.78 -19.64 -23.41
C GLU A 480 -22.78 -18.49 -23.56
N VAL A 481 -21.48 -18.75 -23.40
CA VAL A 481 -20.39 -17.77 -23.46
C VAL A 481 -20.22 -17.17 -24.87
N ASN A 482 -20.87 -17.73 -25.89
CA ASN A 482 -20.80 -17.27 -27.28
C ASN A 482 -22.06 -16.51 -27.76
N SER A 483 -22.97 -16.09 -26.87
CA SER A 483 -24.22 -15.41 -27.28
C SER A 483 -24.08 -13.87 -27.40
N PRO A 484 -24.84 -13.20 -28.30
CA PRO A 484 -24.87 -11.74 -28.40
C PRO A 484 -25.41 -11.01 -27.14
N GLU A 485 -26.24 -11.70 -26.35
CA GLU A 485 -26.83 -11.16 -25.12
C GLU A 485 -25.76 -10.96 -24.02
N TRP A 486 -24.76 -11.84 -23.97
CA TRP A 486 -23.58 -11.70 -23.11
C TRP A 486 -22.79 -10.41 -23.37
N ALA A 487 -22.73 -9.92 -24.62
CA ALA A 487 -22.03 -8.69 -24.99
C ALA A 487 -22.77 -7.41 -24.56
N THR A 488 -24.09 -7.49 -24.39
CA THR A 488 -24.95 -6.32 -24.07
C THR A 488 -25.06 -6.10 -22.55
N ALA A 489 -24.88 -7.16 -21.75
CA ALA A 489 -24.84 -7.08 -20.29
C ALA A 489 -23.63 -6.30 -19.73
N ARG A 490 -22.63 -5.97 -20.57
CA ARG A 490 -21.37 -5.30 -20.15
C ARG A 490 -21.32 -3.80 -20.44
N SER A 491 -22.29 -3.21 -21.11
CA SER A 491 -22.22 -1.82 -21.60
C SER A 491 -22.95 -0.77 -20.76
N GLY A 492 -23.58 -1.16 -19.65
CA GLY A 492 -24.00 -0.24 -18.59
C GLY A 492 -23.26 -0.62 -17.31
N GLY A 493 -22.35 0.23 -16.83
CA GLY A 493 -21.72 0.00 -15.53
C GLY A 493 -22.79 -0.11 -14.44
N ASP A 494 -22.60 -1.00 -13.47
CA ASP A 494 -23.52 -1.14 -12.35
C ASP A 494 -23.60 0.19 -11.59
N VAL A 495 -24.78 0.78 -11.53
CA VAL A 495 -25.04 1.95 -10.69
C VAL A 495 -25.07 1.49 -9.25
N GLN A 496 -24.23 2.08 -8.41
CA GLN A 496 -24.13 1.74 -6.99
C GLN A 496 -24.57 2.90 -6.11
N ARG A 497 -25.12 2.56 -4.94
CA ARG A 497 -25.42 3.48 -3.85
C ARG A 497 -24.35 3.32 -2.78
N LEU A 498 -23.65 4.40 -2.46
CA LEU A 498 -22.65 4.46 -1.41
C LEU A 498 -23.12 5.38 -0.28
N VAL A 499 -22.53 5.21 0.90
CA VAL A 499 -22.68 6.10 2.06
C VAL A 499 -21.31 6.49 2.59
N SER A 500 -21.19 7.72 3.08
CA SER A 500 -19.98 8.14 3.80
C SER A 500 -20.10 7.69 5.25
N ARG A 501 -19.06 7.03 5.76
CA ARG A 501 -18.95 6.62 7.16
C ARG A 501 -17.63 7.05 7.76
N TRP A 502 -17.69 7.41 9.04
CA TRP A 502 -16.51 7.64 9.85
C TRP A 502 -16.25 6.42 10.73
N GLN A 503 -15.01 5.96 10.75
CA GLN A 503 -14.61 4.75 11.49
C GLN A 503 -13.47 5.05 12.44
N PRO A 504 -13.45 4.48 13.66
CA PRO A 504 -12.32 4.64 14.56
C PRO A 504 -11.00 4.17 13.92
N LEU A 505 -9.97 5.01 13.98
CA LEU A 505 -8.64 4.70 13.48
C LEU A 505 -7.97 3.67 14.38
N LYS A 506 -7.76 2.45 13.86
CA LYS A 506 -7.20 1.33 14.63
C LYS A 506 -5.68 1.35 14.74
N ARG A 507 -4.98 1.87 13.73
CA ARG A 507 -3.51 1.91 13.65
C ARG A 507 -3.08 3.23 13.06
N ARG A 508 -2.00 3.79 13.58
CA ARG A 508 -1.48 5.08 13.14
C ARG A 508 -0.01 4.93 12.72
N LYS A 509 0.28 5.25 11.46
CA LYS A 509 1.65 5.51 11.01
C LYS A 509 1.96 6.98 11.29
N LEU A 510 3.14 7.24 11.84
CA LEU A 510 3.58 8.58 12.23
C LEU A 510 4.57 9.15 11.23
N LEU A 511 4.42 10.43 10.91
CA LEU A 511 5.43 11.20 10.19
C LEU A 511 6.46 11.77 11.19
N ALA A 512 7.67 12.06 10.70
CA ALA A 512 8.66 12.80 11.44
C ALA A 512 8.14 14.21 11.81
N PRO A 513 8.69 14.85 12.86
CA PRO A 513 8.27 16.20 13.25
C PRO A 513 8.34 17.21 12.10
N ARG A 514 7.29 18.02 11.94
CA ARG A 514 7.06 18.89 10.77
C ARG A 514 7.38 20.37 11.05
N THR A 515 7.65 21.12 9.99
CA THR A 515 7.77 22.59 10.03
C THR A 515 6.50 23.23 9.44
N ILE A 516 5.70 23.82 10.32
CA ILE A 516 4.30 24.16 10.11
C ILE A 516 4.09 25.67 9.95
N ALA A 517 3.41 26.07 8.88
CA ALA A 517 2.84 27.40 8.71
C ALA A 517 1.35 27.38 9.10
N VAL A 518 0.93 28.26 10.01
CA VAL A 518 -0.47 28.41 10.41
C VAL A 518 -1.06 29.63 9.70
N LEU A 519 -2.16 29.42 8.97
CA LEU A 519 -2.88 30.42 8.19
C LEU A 519 -4.22 30.73 8.86
N ASP A 520 -4.52 32.01 9.04
CA ASP A 520 -5.82 32.50 9.55
C ASP A 520 -6.29 33.68 8.67
N PRO A 521 -6.84 33.40 7.47
CA PRO A 521 -7.26 34.45 6.55
C PRO A 521 -8.44 35.28 7.10
N THR A 522 -9.18 34.77 8.08
CA THR A 522 -10.27 35.50 8.73
C THR A 522 -9.78 36.49 9.80
N GLY A 523 -8.57 36.26 10.34
CA GLY A 523 -8.05 36.98 11.51
C GLY A 523 -8.82 36.70 12.81
N GLN A 524 -9.69 35.68 12.83
CA GLN A 524 -10.57 35.35 13.96
C GLN A 524 -10.12 34.10 14.73
N CYS A 525 -9.01 33.47 14.33
CA CYS A 525 -8.46 32.24 14.91
C CYS A 525 -7.10 32.45 15.62
N ALA A 526 -6.80 33.68 16.06
CA ALA A 526 -5.54 34.00 16.75
C ALA A 526 -5.27 33.12 17.99
N GLY A 527 -6.31 32.76 18.75
CA GLY A 527 -6.22 31.85 19.90
C GLY A 527 -5.76 30.44 19.49
N PRO A 528 -6.55 29.72 18.68
CA PRO A 528 -6.16 28.42 18.13
C PRO A 528 -4.80 28.41 17.43
N GLY A 529 -4.46 29.47 16.66
CA GLY A 529 -3.16 29.60 16.02
C GLY A 529 -2.00 29.68 17.01
N ALA A 530 -2.18 30.41 18.12
CA ALA A 530 -1.20 30.47 19.20
C ALA A 530 -1.06 29.13 19.94
N GLU A 531 -2.18 28.40 20.14
CA GLU A 531 -2.16 27.06 20.75
C GLU A 531 -1.37 26.06 19.91
N ILE A 532 -1.55 26.05 18.58
CA ILE A 532 -0.79 25.19 17.67
C ILE A 532 0.71 25.48 17.77
N CYS A 533 1.09 26.76 17.76
CA CYS A 533 2.48 27.19 17.94
C CYS A 533 3.07 26.72 19.28
N ALA A 534 2.29 26.79 20.37
CA ALA A 534 2.73 26.34 21.69
C ALA A 534 2.88 24.81 21.79
N ALA A 535 1.97 24.05 21.17
CA ALA A 535 1.97 22.59 21.23
C ALA A 535 3.06 21.93 20.37
N ALA A 536 3.48 22.59 19.28
CA ALA A 536 4.43 22.03 18.31
C ALA A 536 5.75 21.54 18.94
N GLY A 537 6.33 22.34 19.85
CA GLY A 537 7.60 22.00 20.52
C GLY A 537 7.53 20.73 21.36
N GLY A 538 6.35 20.36 21.87
CA GLY A 538 6.15 19.13 22.65
C GLY A 538 6.31 17.84 21.84
N GLN A 539 6.23 17.93 20.50
CA GLN A 539 6.41 16.81 19.57
C GLN A 539 7.65 16.99 18.68
N GLY A 540 8.52 17.95 18.99
CA GLY A 540 9.70 18.27 18.19
C GLY A 540 9.40 19.00 16.87
N ALA A 541 8.16 19.45 16.66
CA ALA A 541 7.74 20.22 15.51
C ALA A 541 7.99 21.73 15.73
N VAL A 542 8.05 22.49 14.65
CA VAL A 542 8.14 23.96 14.69
C VAL A 542 6.90 24.52 14.01
N ALA A 543 6.19 25.44 14.64
CA ALA A 543 5.01 26.07 14.06
C ALA A 543 5.08 27.59 14.20
N ARG A 544 4.61 28.31 13.17
CA ARG A 544 4.53 29.78 13.15
C ARG A 544 3.28 30.27 12.42
N ILE A 545 2.70 31.35 12.92
CA ILE A 545 1.60 32.07 12.23
C ILE A 545 2.21 32.91 11.10
N VAL A 546 1.56 32.90 9.92
CA VAL A 546 2.00 33.65 8.75
C VAL A 546 1.16 34.93 8.62
N ASP A 547 1.74 36.07 9.03
CA ASP A 547 1.07 37.38 9.01
C ASP A 547 1.52 38.30 7.85
N ASP A 548 2.64 37.99 7.17
CA ASP A 548 3.24 38.86 6.13
C ASP A 548 3.97 38.02 5.04
N PRO A 549 3.77 38.27 3.72
CA PRO A 549 4.50 37.61 2.64
C PRO A 549 5.96 38.09 2.61
N GLY A 550 6.82 37.47 3.42
CA GLY A 550 8.25 37.80 3.45
C GLY A 550 9.06 37.29 4.64
N ALA A 551 8.44 36.60 5.60
CA ALA A 551 9.16 36.11 6.79
C ALA A 551 9.98 34.82 6.51
N SER A 552 11.30 35.00 6.38
CA SER A 552 12.45 34.07 6.60
C SER A 552 12.47 32.65 5.98
N ALA A 553 13.69 32.26 5.59
CA ALA A 553 14.13 31.13 4.77
C ALA A 553 14.19 29.74 5.45
N ASP A 554 13.24 29.42 6.33
CA ASP A 554 13.08 28.05 6.83
C ASP A 554 12.15 27.27 5.89
N VAL A 555 12.52 26.03 5.56
CA VAL A 555 11.75 25.16 4.67
C VAL A 555 10.45 24.74 5.37
N ILE A 556 9.32 25.35 5.00
CA ILE A 556 7.99 24.91 5.43
C ILE A 556 7.63 23.66 4.65
N ASP A 557 7.35 22.56 5.36
CA ASP A 557 6.92 21.29 4.76
C ASP A 557 5.39 21.07 4.91
N THR A 558 4.73 21.83 5.78
CA THR A 558 3.31 21.67 6.11
C THR A 558 2.63 23.03 6.33
N ALA A 559 1.47 23.26 5.71
CA ALA A 559 0.60 24.40 6.02
C ALA A 559 -0.68 23.92 6.73
N VAL A 560 -1.20 24.71 7.66
CA VAL A 560 -2.43 24.46 8.41
C VAL A 560 -3.32 25.70 8.32
N LEU A 561 -4.44 25.58 7.61
CA LEU A 561 -5.46 26.60 7.46
C LEU A 561 -6.52 26.48 8.56
N LEU A 562 -6.71 27.57 9.31
CA LEU A 562 -7.80 27.73 10.26
C LEU A 562 -8.96 28.44 9.56
N VAL A 563 -10.11 27.76 9.48
CA VAL A 563 -11.24 28.18 8.62
C VAL A 563 -11.96 29.42 9.16
N GLY A 564 -12.11 29.55 10.47
CA GLY A 564 -12.89 30.63 11.09
C GLY A 564 -13.63 30.20 12.37
N PRO A 565 -14.51 31.06 12.91
CA PRO A 565 -15.28 30.78 14.12
C PRO A 565 -16.34 29.69 13.89
N THR A 566 -16.85 29.11 14.98
CA THR A 566 -17.98 28.16 14.97
C THR A 566 -19.30 28.85 15.31
N GLY A 567 -20.41 28.16 15.02
CA GLY A 567 -21.76 28.66 15.29
C GLY A 567 -22.23 29.69 14.26
N THR A 568 -21.66 29.65 13.05
CA THR A 568 -21.96 30.61 11.99
C THR A 568 -23.32 30.30 11.39
N LYS A 569 -24.19 31.31 11.24
CA LYS A 569 -25.48 31.10 10.56
C LYS A 569 -25.28 30.93 9.05
N PRO A 570 -26.14 30.18 8.34
CA PRO A 570 -26.02 30.01 6.89
C PRO A 570 -25.96 31.33 6.10
N ASP A 571 -26.67 32.37 6.53
CA ASP A 571 -26.66 33.68 5.87
C ASP A 571 -25.34 34.45 6.08
N GLU A 572 -24.62 34.18 7.17
CA GLU A 572 -23.32 34.81 7.50
C GLU A 572 -22.15 34.02 6.90
N ALA A 573 -22.32 32.72 6.67
CA ALA A 573 -21.27 31.82 6.19
C ALA A 573 -20.74 32.21 4.80
N ALA A 574 -21.57 32.74 3.90
CA ALA A 574 -21.15 33.15 2.56
C ALA A 574 -20.05 34.23 2.58
N GLU A 575 -20.16 35.17 3.51
CA GLU A 575 -19.19 36.27 3.68
C GLU A 575 -17.85 35.76 4.20
N LEU A 576 -17.88 34.86 5.20
CA LEU A 576 -16.68 34.25 5.76
C LEU A 576 -16.01 33.28 4.77
N LEU A 577 -16.79 32.49 4.03
CA LEU A 577 -16.28 31.65 2.95
C LEU A 577 -15.61 32.48 1.85
N ALA A 578 -16.15 33.67 1.54
CA ALA A 578 -15.51 34.59 0.61
C ALA A 578 -14.19 35.16 1.14
N GLN A 579 -14.07 35.40 2.46
CA GLN A 579 -12.78 35.81 3.04
C GLN A 579 -11.72 34.71 2.94
N VAL A 580 -12.13 33.43 3.06
CA VAL A 580 -11.20 32.32 2.96
C VAL A 580 -10.89 31.94 1.52
N LEU A 581 -11.86 31.91 0.61
CA LEU A 581 -11.67 31.35 -0.74
C LEU A 581 -11.43 32.39 -1.83
N ALA A 582 -11.98 33.60 -1.70
CA ALA A 582 -11.85 34.59 -2.77
C ALA A 582 -10.39 35.06 -2.93
N ASP A 583 -9.99 35.33 -4.17
CA ASP A 583 -8.67 35.89 -4.50
C ASP A 583 -7.50 35.07 -3.91
N ALA A 584 -7.65 33.73 -3.87
CA ALA A 584 -6.69 32.79 -3.29
C ALA A 584 -6.38 33.00 -1.78
N GLY A 585 -7.35 33.53 -1.01
CA GLY A 585 -7.21 33.77 0.43
C GLY A 585 -6.78 32.55 1.25
N TRP A 586 -7.13 31.34 0.79
CA TRP A 586 -6.89 30.07 1.49
C TRP A 586 -5.40 29.75 1.61
N ARG A 587 -4.57 30.32 0.73
CA ARG A 587 -3.11 30.22 0.72
C ARG A 587 -2.42 31.57 0.91
N ALA A 588 -3.12 32.56 1.47
CA ALA A 588 -2.56 33.88 1.70
C ALA A 588 -1.23 33.80 2.48
N GLY A 589 -0.20 34.51 2.00
CA GLY A 589 1.14 34.49 2.58
C GLY A 589 2.05 33.35 2.10
N LEU A 590 1.57 32.43 1.27
CA LEU A 590 2.38 31.36 0.66
C LEU A 590 2.57 31.61 -0.85
N GLU A 591 3.83 31.86 -1.27
CA GLU A 591 4.19 31.95 -2.70
C GLU A 591 4.17 30.57 -3.37
N THR A 592 4.68 29.55 -2.67
CA THR A 592 4.67 28.15 -3.08
C THR A 592 3.98 27.32 -2.00
N LEU A 593 3.17 26.36 -2.42
CA LEU A 593 2.54 25.43 -1.50
C LEU A 593 3.58 24.41 -0.99
N PRO A 594 3.53 24.06 0.30
CA PRO A 594 4.40 23.03 0.87
C PRO A 594 3.96 21.62 0.47
N GLU A 595 4.71 20.60 0.91
CA GLU A 595 4.40 19.18 0.65
C GLU A 595 2.99 18.80 1.13
N GLN A 596 2.57 19.30 2.29
CA GLN A 596 1.25 19.04 2.87
C GLN A 596 0.46 20.31 3.18
N PHE A 597 -0.83 20.28 2.86
CA PHE A 597 -1.75 21.38 3.16
C PHE A 597 -2.95 20.84 3.94
N TRP A 598 -3.04 21.21 5.21
CA TRP A 598 -4.13 20.85 6.10
C TRP A 598 -5.12 21.99 6.22
N TRP A 599 -6.42 21.70 6.32
CA TRP A 599 -7.39 22.63 6.88
C TRP A 599 -8.10 22.00 8.07
N VAL A 600 -8.37 22.86 9.06
CA VAL A 600 -8.96 22.46 10.34
C VAL A 600 -10.36 23.02 10.41
N THR A 601 -11.32 22.13 10.55
CA THR A 601 -12.72 22.45 10.81
C THR A 601 -13.11 22.10 12.24
N ILE A 602 -14.18 22.70 12.74
CA ILE A 602 -14.75 22.40 14.05
C ILE A 602 -16.24 22.18 13.89
N GLY A 603 -16.70 20.94 14.08
CA GLY A 603 -18.10 20.55 13.86
C GLY A 603 -18.56 20.69 12.40
N GLY A 604 -17.65 20.63 11.43
CA GLY A 604 -17.94 20.67 9.99
C GLY A 604 -18.34 19.31 9.40
N GLU A 605 -18.17 18.22 10.15
CA GLU A 605 -18.57 16.87 9.75
C GLU A 605 -19.45 16.21 10.82
N GLN A 606 -20.38 15.36 10.37
CA GLN A 606 -21.16 14.49 11.26
C GLN A 606 -20.46 13.14 11.34
N VAL A 607 -19.70 12.92 12.41
CA VAL A 607 -18.81 11.75 12.60
C VAL A 607 -19.53 10.63 13.34
N THR A 608 -20.36 11.01 14.30
CA THR A 608 -21.20 10.09 15.09
C THR A 608 -22.67 10.49 14.97
N ASP A 609 -23.59 9.60 15.34
CA ASP A 609 -25.03 9.90 15.35
C ASP A 609 -25.40 10.98 16.37
N ASP A 610 -24.56 11.21 17.38
CA ASP A 610 -24.74 12.21 18.44
C ASP A 610 -24.16 13.59 18.06
N ASP A 611 -23.43 13.69 16.95
CA ASP A 611 -22.86 14.96 16.49
C ASP A 611 -23.99 15.92 16.06
N PRO A 612 -23.83 17.23 16.33
CA PRO A 612 -24.76 18.24 15.83
C PRO A 612 -24.74 18.31 14.29
N VAL A 613 -25.75 18.99 13.73
CA VAL A 613 -25.76 19.33 12.29
C VAL A 613 -24.46 20.08 11.94
N PRO A 614 -23.78 19.71 10.84
CA PRO A 614 -22.52 20.35 10.47
C PRO A 614 -22.62 21.88 10.35
N ASP A 615 -21.59 22.57 10.83
CA ASP A 615 -21.54 24.03 10.83
C ASP A 615 -21.54 24.59 9.38
N PRO A 616 -22.38 25.60 9.08
CA PRO A 616 -22.53 26.19 7.74
C PRO A 616 -21.28 26.86 7.13
N LEU A 617 -20.26 27.19 7.92
CA LEU A 617 -18.96 27.68 7.43
C LEU A 617 -17.99 26.50 7.25
N HIS A 618 -17.87 25.66 8.28
CA HIS A 618 -16.87 24.59 8.34
C HIS A 618 -17.20 23.39 7.45
N GLY A 619 -18.48 23.04 7.28
CA GLY A 619 -18.88 21.92 6.44
C GLY A 619 -18.62 22.12 4.94
N PRO A 620 -19.06 23.23 4.30
CA PRO A 620 -18.92 23.39 2.86
C PRO A 620 -17.50 23.72 2.40
N ILE A 621 -16.66 24.35 3.24
CA ILE A 621 -15.29 24.68 2.85
C ILE A 621 -14.44 23.42 2.58
N THR A 622 -14.72 22.34 3.31
CA THR A 622 -14.06 21.05 3.11
C THR A 622 -14.27 20.52 1.70
N ALA A 623 -15.47 20.69 1.13
CA ALA A 623 -15.72 20.29 -0.25
C ALA A 623 -14.98 21.18 -1.27
N ALA A 624 -14.81 22.47 -0.98
CA ALA A 624 -14.04 23.39 -1.83
C ALA A 624 -12.54 23.04 -1.84
N LEU A 625 -11.94 22.87 -0.66
CA LEU A 625 -10.50 22.62 -0.52
C LEU A 625 -10.11 21.21 -0.99
N ARG A 626 -11.02 20.24 -0.92
CA ARG A 626 -10.81 18.93 -1.56
C ARG A 626 -10.63 19.05 -3.08
N CYS A 627 -11.33 19.98 -3.74
CA CYS A 627 -11.14 20.24 -5.18
C CYS A 627 -9.74 20.80 -5.51
N ALA A 628 -9.10 21.51 -4.57
CA ALA A 628 -7.74 22.02 -4.77
C ALA A 628 -6.72 20.88 -4.94
N ALA A 629 -6.95 19.70 -4.34
CA ALA A 629 -6.10 18.53 -4.53
C ALA A 629 -5.94 18.11 -6.01
N ALA A 630 -7.00 18.27 -6.81
CA ALA A 630 -6.99 17.98 -8.23
C ALA A 630 -6.33 19.10 -9.08
N GLU A 631 -6.12 20.28 -8.50
CA GLU A 631 -5.45 21.43 -9.14
C GLU A 631 -3.95 21.47 -8.80
N TYR A 632 -3.53 20.89 -7.67
CA TYR A 632 -2.14 20.86 -7.18
C TYR A 632 -1.68 19.44 -6.85
N PRO A 633 -1.38 18.58 -7.85
CA PRO A 633 -1.08 17.17 -7.65
C PRO A 633 0.15 16.87 -6.78
N THR A 634 1.09 17.81 -6.71
CA THR A 634 2.34 17.68 -5.94
C THR A 634 2.14 17.98 -4.46
N VAL A 635 0.96 18.45 -4.06
CA VAL A 635 0.64 18.83 -2.68
C VAL A 635 -0.38 17.83 -2.12
N ARG A 636 -0.14 17.35 -0.90
CA ARG A 636 -1.08 16.46 -0.20
C ARG A 636 -2.04 17.29 0.64
N PHE A 637 -3.25 17.45 0.11
CA PHE A 637 -4.37 18.13 0.77
C PHE A 637 -5.04 17.22 1.79
N ARG A 638 -5.17 17.67 3.03
CA ARG A 638 -5.67 16.89 4.16
C ARG A 638 -6.63 17.69 5.03
N HIS A 639 -7.53 16.99 5.70
CA HIS A 639 -8.59 17.57 6.50
C HIS A 639 -8.57 17.02 7.91
N LEU A 640 -8.75 17.89 8.90
CA LEU A 640 -9.02 17.53 10.28
C LEU A 640 -10.30 18.22 10.76
N ASP A 641 -11.30 17.44 11.15
CA ASP A 641 -12.51 17.95 11.82
C ASP A 641 -12.47 17.71 13.33
N LEU A 642 -12.69 18.75 14.11
CA LEU A 642 -12.61 18.73 15.56
C LEU A 642 -13.99 18.78 16.21
N ASP A 643 -14.17 17.95 17.23
CA ASP A 643 -15.28 18.04 18.19
C ASP A 643 -15.47 19.48 18.72
N PRO A 644 -16.65 20.10 18.50
CA PRO A 644 -16.97 21.43 19.00
C PRO A 644 -17.20 21.49 20.52
N THR A 645 -17.37 20.35 21.19
CA THR A 645 -17.70 20.26 22.62
C THR A 645 -16.53 19.87 23.52
N SER A 646 -15.38 19.57 22.93
CA SER A 646 -14.18 19.10 23.65
C SER A 646 -13.47 20.22 24.41
N ASP A 647 -13.11 19.95 25.68
CA ASP A 647 -12.27 20.83 26.50
C ASP A 647 -10.76 20.73 26.18
N VAL A 648 -10.34 19.77 25.34
CA VAL A 648 -8.93 19.62 24.92
C VAL A 648 -8.52 20.76 23.99
N PRO A 649 -7.38 21.44 24.24
CA PRO A 649 -6.89 22.54 23.40
C PRO A 649 -6.77 22.15 21.91
N VAL A 650 -7.10 23.09 21.02
CA VAL A 650 -7.04 22.87 19.56
C VAL A 650 -5.61 22.56 19.12
N GLY A 651 -4.63 23.22 19.73
CA GLY A 651 -3.21 23.01 19.44
C GLY A 651 -2.76 21.55 19.54
N ASP A 652 -3.04 20.88 20.66
CA ASP A 652 -2.64 19.49 20.90
C ASP A 652 -3.28 18.53 19.90
N ARG A 653 -4.54 18.79 19.55
CA ARG A 653 -5.35 18.00 18.62
C ARG A 653 -4.82 18.10 17.19
N VAL A 654 -4.55 19.32 16.74
CA VAL A 654 -3.98 19.61 15.42
C VAL A 654 -2.57 19.03 15.31
N ILE A 655 -1.69 19.30 16.28
CA ILE A 655 -0.32 18.78 16.28
C ILE A 655 -0.33 17.25 16.30
N SER A 656 -1.25 16.61 17.02
CA SER A 656 -1.41 15.16 16.93
C SER A 656 -1.83 14.74 15.52
N ALA A 657 -2.83 15.36 14.90
CA ALA A 657 -3.33 14.94 13.58
C ALA A 657 -2.33 15.13 12.42
N VAL A 658 -1.60 16.25 12.36
CA VAL A 658 -0.69 16.57 11.24
C VAL A 658 0.47 15.57 11.09
N HIS A 659 0.77 14.80 12.15
CA HIS A 659 1.77 13.73 12.12
C HIS A 659 1.17 12.36 11.77
N VAL A 660 -0.10 12.26 11.39
CA VAL A 660 -0.71 11.02 10.89
C VAL A 660 -0.35 10.87 9.41
N ALA A 661 0.32 9.77 9.05
CA ALA A 661 0.58 9.44 7.65
C ALA A 661 -0.66 8.80 7.00
N ASP A 662 -0.71 8.82 5.66
CA ASP A 662 -1.62 8.05 4.79
C ASP A 662 -3.13 8.28 4.91
N GLU A 663 -3.61 9.04 5.92
CA GLU A 663 -5.04 9.35 6.08
C GLU A 663 -5.36 10.80 5.69
N PRO A 664 -6.11 11.03 4.60
CA PRO A 664 -6.40 12.39 4.10
C PRO A 664 -7.55 13.09 4.82
N GLU A 665 -8.44 12.33 5.47
CA GLU A 665 -9.67 12.84 6.08
C GLU A 665 -9.78 12.28 7.50
N LEU A 666 -9.48 13.13 8.48
CA LEU A 666 -9.51 12.80 9.90
C LEU A 666 -10.61 13.59 10.62
N ALA A 667 -11.18 12.96 11.63
CA ALA A 667 -11.95 13.67 12.63
C ALA A 667 -11.56 13.22 14.03
N GLN A 668 -11.71 14.08 15.03
CA GLN A 668 -11.49 13.71 16.42
C GLN A 668 -12.76 13.97 17.23
N ARG A 669 -13.21 12.94 17.96
CA ARG A 669 -14.33 12.96 18.92
C ARG A 669 -13.91 12.24 20.18
N ASP A 670 -14.13 12.83 21.36
CA ASP A 670 -13.80 12.24 22.66
C ASP A 670 -12.39 11.61 22.74
N GLY A 671 -11.38 12.30 22.17
CA GLY A 671 -10.00 11.81 22.13
C GLY A 671 -9.72 10.68 21.13
N THR A 672 -10.74 10.11 20.49
CA THR A 672 -10.61 9.08 19.44
C THR A 672 -10.50 9.73 18.07
N LEU A 673 -9.54 9.26 17.25
CA LEU A 673 -9.44 9.65 15.85
C LEU A 673 -10.33 8.74 14.99
N TYR A 674 -11.03 9.35 14.04
CA TYR A 674 -11.87 8.70 13.05
C TYR A 674 -11.35 9.01 11.65
N VAL A 675 -11.59 8.07 10.73
CA VAL A 675 -11.24 8.20 9.31
C VAL A 675 -12.49 8.11 8.44
N LYS A 676 -12.54 8.89 7.37
CA LYS A 676 -13.65 8.89 6.42
C LYS A 676 -13.50 7.79 5.37
N ARG A 677 -14.58 7.05 5.10
CA ARG A 677 -14.69 6.03 4.05
C ARG A 677 -15.98 6.20 3.28
N LEU A 678 -15.97 5.86 1.99
CA LEU A 678 -17.15 5.67 1.15
C LEU A 678 -17.39 4.17 0.97
N GLU A 679 -18.52 3.69 1.45
CA GLU A 679 -18.83 2.26 1.49
C GLU A 679 -20.11 1.96 0.72
N SER A 680 -20.23 0.74 0.18
CA SER A 680 -21.47 0.26 -0.43
C SER A 680 -22.59 0.23 0.60
N ALA A 681 -23.74 0.79 0.23
CA ALA A 681 -24.93 0.75 1.06
C ALA A 681 -25.78 -0.46 0.70
N GLU A 682 -26.11 -1.28 1.69
CA GLU A 682 -27.11 -2.34 1.53
C GLU A 682 -28.51 -1.73 1.32
N PRO A 683 -29.37 -2.35 0.49
CA PRO A 683 -30.76 -1.91 0.35
C PRO A 683 -31.50 -2.01 1.69
N ALA A 684 -32.33 -1.03 2.03
CA ALA A 684 -33.18 -1.12 3.21
C ALA A 684 -34.24 -2.24 3.05
N ASP A 685 -34.46 -3.01 4.12
CA ASP A 685 -35.46 -4.10 4.14
C ASP A 685 -36.89 -3.61 3.88
N HIS A 686 -37.19 -2.36 4.27
CA HIS A 686 -38.48 -1.70 4.08
C HIS A 686 -38.31 -0.24 3.67
N VAL A 687 -38.68 0.07 2.42
CA VAL A 687 -38.68 1.44 1.89
C VAL A 687 -40.07 2.04 2.03
N SER A 688 -40.25 2.99 2.94
CA SER A 688 -41.47 3.81 2.95
C SER A 688 -41.47 4.70 1.72
N SER A 689 -42.44 4.52 0.82
CA SER A 689 -42.58 5.42 -0.33
C SER A 689 -43.16 6.76 0.13
N PRO A 690 -42.55 7.90 -0.27
CA PRO A 690 -43.08 9.21 0.09
C PRO A 690 -44.46 9.45 -0.52
N ASP A 691 -45.26 10.31 0.11
CA ASP A 691 -46.55 10.73 -0.43
C ASP A 691 -46.34 11.63 -1.66
N THR A 692 -46.85 11.19 -2.81
CA THR A 692 -46.68 11.84 -4.11
C THR A 692 -47.94 12.57 -4.60
N ARG A 693 -48.91 12.85 -3.71
CA ARG A 693 -50.13 13.61 -4.07
C ARG A 693 -49.82 14.94 -4.78
N HIS A 694 -48.89 15.74 -4.24
CA HIS A 694 -48.44 16.97 -4.87
C HIS A 694 -46.93 17.13 -4.76
N ILE A 695 -46.24 17.00 -5.90
CA ILE A 695 -44.79 17.12 -6.01
C ILE A 695 -44.42 18.50 -6.55
N LEU A 696 -43.61 19.25 -5.81
CA LEU A 696 -43.04 20.52 -6.24
C LEU A 696 -41.58 20.33 -6.67
N ILE A 697 -41.24 20.61 -7.93
CA ILE A 697 -39.88 20.44 -8.45
C ILE A 697 -39.28 21.82 -8.77
N THR A 698 -38.28 22.25 -7.99
CA THR A 698 -37.51 23.47 -8.29
C THR A 698 -36.39 23.17 -9.28
N GLY A 699 -36.17 24.06 -10.25
CA GLY A 699 -35.38 23.73 -11.45
C GLY A 699 -36.12 22.77 -12.40
N GLY A 700 -37.45 22.68 -12.28
CA GLY A 700 -38.27 21.59 -12.83
C GLY A 700 -38.27 21.48 -14.35
N THR A 701 -38.09 22.59 -15.07
CA THR A 701 -37.97 22.58 -16.55
C THR A 701 -36.56 22.28 -17.04
N GLY A 702 -35.58 22.19 -16.12
CA GLY A 702 -34.21 21.77 -16.38
C GLY A 702 -34.13 20.30 -16.77
N ARG A 703 -32.97 19.86 -17.25
CA ARG A 703 -32.80 18.48 -17.75
C ARG A 703 -33.06 17.44 -16.65
N LEU A 704 -32.48 17.64 -15.47
CA LEU A 704 -32.69 16.76 -14.32
C LEU A 704 -34.14 16.81 -13.81
N GLY A 705 -34.72 18.00 -13.62
CA GLY A 705 -36.12 18.17 -13.22
C GLY A 705 -37.12 17.46 -14.14
N MET A 706 -36.84 17.42 -15.45
CA MET A 706 -37.66 16.69 -16.43
C MET A 706 -37.55 15.17 -16.30
N GLU A 707 -36.40 14.63 -15.89
CA GLU A 707 -36.26 13.19 -15.59
C GLU A 707 -37.05 12.79 -14.34
N PHE A 708 -37.00 13.61 -13.28
CA PHE A 708 -37.83 13.40 -12.08
C PHE A 708 -39.33 13.51 -12.42
N CYS A 709 -39.73 14.52 -13.21
CA CYS A 709 -41.11 14.66 -13.69
C CYS A 709 -41.56 13.42 -14.46
N ARG A 710 -40.74 12.92 -15.40
CA ARG A 710 -41.03 11.70 -16.16
C ARG A 710 -41.15 10.47 -15.25
N HIS A 711 -40.25 10.31 -14.29
CA HIS A 711 -40.25 9.18 -13.36
C HIS A 711 -41.56 9.14 -12.55
N TYR A 712 -41.91 10.24 -11.88
CA TYR A 712 -43.10 10.28 -11.03
C TYR A 712 -44.42 10.30 -11.81
N ALA A 713 -44.42 10.83 -13.05
CA ALA A 713 -45.59 10.74 -13.92
C ALA A 713 -45.81 9.31 -14.46
N ALA A 714 -44.74 8.53 -14.70
CA ALA A 714 -44.79 7.18 -15.28
C ALA A 714 -44.96 6.05 -14.25
N ALA A 715 -44.66 6.29 -12.97
CA ALA A 715 -44.71 5.25 -11.92
C ALA A 715 -46.14 4.69 -11.71
N ALA A 716 -46.23 3.40 -11.35
CA ALA A 716 -47.49 2.64 -11.24
C ALA A 716 -48.41 3.06 -10.07
N GLY A 717 -48.17 4.21 -9.43
CA GLY A 717 -48.92 4.79 -8.31
C GLY A 717 -49.18 6.30 -8.44
N ARG A 718 -49.27 6.83 -9.68
CA ARG A 718 -49.63 8.19 -10.14
C ARG A 718 -49.56 9.31 -9.09
N ALA A 719 -48.51 10.13 -9.20
CA ALA A 719 -48.51 11.46 -8.59
C ALA A 719 -49.79 12.21 -8.97
N GLY A 720 -50.46 12.87 -8.02
CA GLY A 720 -51.70 13.60 -8.27
C GLY A 720 -51.44 14.84 -9.12
N ARG A 721 -50.50 15.66 -8.65
CA ARG A 721 -50.00 16.87 -9.32
C ARG A 721 -48.49 16.96 -9.24
N ILE A 722 -47.85 17.40 -10.32
CA ILE A 722 -46.44 17.79 -10.38
C ILE A 722 -46.37 19.25 -10.81
N THR A 723 -45.87 20.13 -9.95
CA THR A 723 -45.67 21.54 -10.23
C THR A 723 -44.19 21.80 -10.48
N LEU A 724 -43.84 22.18 -11.70
CA LEU A 724 -42.47 22.53 -12.10
C LEU A 724 -42.23 24.02 -11.92
N ILE A 725 -41.22 24.40 -11.14
CA ILE A 725 -40.82 25.79 -10.96
C ILE A 725 -39.54 26.08 -11.76
N SER A 726 -39.56 27.14 -12.55
CA SER A 726 -38.37 27.70 -13.19
C SER A 726 -38.51 29.20 -13.48
N ARG A 727 -37.39 29.90 -13.74
CA ARG A 727 -37.42 31.33 -14.10
C ARG A 727 -38.19 31.62 -15.40
N SER A 728 -38.14 30.70 -16.36
CA SER A 728 -38.71 30.88 -17.69
C SER A 728 -40.19 30.47 -17.81
N GLY A 729 -40.73 29.71 -16.86
CA GLY A 729 -42.12 29.25 -16.90
C GLY A 729 -42.45 28.32 -18.08
N ASP A 730 -43.75 28.24 -18.43
CA ASP A 730 -44.25 27.37 -19.51
C ASP A 730 -43.99 27.95 -20.90
N THR A 731 -42.76 27.83 -21.38
CA THR A 731 -42.41 28.23 -22.75
C THR A 731 -42.97 27.22 -23.78
N PRO A 732 -43.15 27.59 -25.06
CA PRO A 732 -43.59 26.65 -26.09
C PRO A 732 -42.68 25.42 -26.30
N GLU A 733 -41.40 25.50 -25.90
CA GLU A 733 -40.49 24.37 -25.90
C GLU A 733 -40.74 23.44 -24.71
N THR A 734 -40.91 24.00 -23.51
CA THR A 734 -41.28 23.26 -22.30
C THR A 734 -42.60 22.52 -22.49
N ALA A 735 -43.63 23.21 -23.01
CA ALA A 735 -44.93 22.61 -23.30
C ALA A 735 -44.81 21.38 -24.22
N ARG A 736 -44.08 21.49 -25.34
CA ARG A 736 -43.83 20.37 -26.27
C ARG A 736 -43.15 19.17 -25.60
N ARG A 737 -42.22 19.41 -24.66
CA ARG A 737 -41.55 18.33 -23.90
C ARG A 737 -42.49 17.64 -22.91
N LEU A 738 -43.52 18.34 -22.43
CA LEU A 738 -44.49 17.84 -21.46
C LEU A 738 -45.75 17.24 -22.09
N ASP A 739 -46.10 17.60 -23.33
CA ASP A 739 -47.32 17.13 -24.01
C ASP A 739 -47.43 15.61 -24.07
N ALA A 740 -46.31 14.92 -24.34
CA ALA A 740 -46.27 13.46 -24.35
C ALA A 740 -46.54 12.86 -22.96
N LEU A 741 -46.01 13.48 -21.89
CA LEU A 741 -46.25 13.02 -20.51
C LEU A 741 -47.69 13.31 -20.09
N ARG A 742 -48.21 14.51 -20.35
CA ARG A 742 -49.60 14.92 -20.07
C ARG A 742 -50.62 14.04 -20.80
N ALA A 743 -50.30 13.56 -22.00
CA ALA A 743 -51.18 12.68 -22.78
C ALA A 743 -51.15 11.21 -22.32
N GLN A 744 -50.04 10.76 -21.72
CA GLN A 744 -49.81 9.34 -21.36
C GLN A 744 -50.09 9.04 -19.89
N THR A 745 -50.25 10.06 -19.03
CA THR A 745 -50.40 9.91 -17.58
C THR A 745 -51.67 10.60 -17.07
N GLY A 746 -52.13 10.20 -15.88
CA GLY A 746 -53.26 10.85 -15.20
C GLY A 746 -52.85 12.00 -14.27
N THR A 747 -51.58 12.40 -14.32
CA THR A 747 -50.98 13.38 -13.41
C THR A 747 -51.17 14.80 -13.95
N VAL A 748 -51.62 15.72 -13.10
CA VAL A 748 -51.70 17.15 -13.45
C VAL A 748 -50.29 17.73 -13.45
N ILE A 749 -49.80 18.24 -14.59
CA ILE A 749 -48.44 18.81 -14.69
C ILE A 749 -48.52 20.29 -15.04
N ASP A 750 -48.22 21.14 -14.06
CA ASP A 750 -48.21 22.60 -14.17
C ASP A 750 -46.79 23.15 -14.18
N VAL A 751 -46.59 24.31 -14.80
CA VAL A 751 -45.30 25.02 -14.80
C VAL A 751 -45.52 26.45 -14.34
N ILE A 752 -44.81 26.87 -13.28
CA ILE A 752 -44.91 28.22 -12.72
C ILE A 752 -43.59 28.97 -12.92
N ALA A 753 -43.69 30.18 -13.44
CA ALA A 753 -42.55 31.10 -13.52
C ALA A 753 -42.26 31.65 -12.11
N CYS A 754 -41.10 31.31 -11.56
CA CYS A 754 -40.64 31.85 -10.28
C CYS A 754 -39.12 31.81 -10.22
N ASP A 755 -38.52 32.94 -9.84
CA ASP A 755 -37.14 32.97 -9.39
C ASP A 755 -37.12 32.65 -7.90
N ILE A 756 -36.47 31.55 -7.51
CA ILE A 756 -36.40 31.12 -6.11
C ILE A 756 -35.46 32.00 -5.27
N THR A 757 -34.65 32.84 -5.92
CA THR A 757 -33.79 33.81 -5.24
C THR A 757 -34.55 35.09 -4.84
N ASP A 758 -35.72 35.36 -5.44
CA ASP A 758 -36.58 36.49 -5.11
C ASP A 758 -37.69 36.06 -4.14
N GLU A 759 -37.61 36.53 -2.89
CA GLU A 759 -38.58 36.21 -1.83
C GLU A 759 -40.02 36.58 -2.22
N SER A 760 -40.20 37.72 -2.90
CA SER A 760 -41.53 38.19 -3.31
C SER A 760 -42.14 37.30 -4.40
N ALA A 761 -41.30 36.79 -5.32
CA ALA A 761 -41.72 35.85 -6.35
C ALA A 761 -42.11 34.49 -5.73
N VAL A 762 -41.35 34.02 -4.74
CA VAL A 762 -41.64 32.78 -4.00
C VAL A 762 -42.97 32.89 -3.25
N GLN A 763 -43.24 34.00 -2.57
CA GLN A 763 -44.51 34.22 -1.86
C GLN A 763 -45.71 34.25 -2.81
N GLN A 764 -45.56 34.88 -3.98
CA GLN A 764 -46.59 34.89 -5.02
C GLN A 764 -46.84 33.49 -5.58
N MET A 765 -45.78 32.74 -5.88
CA MET A 765 -45.86 31.36 -6.34
C MET A 765 -46.54 30.46 -5.30
N ALA A 766 -46.13 30.56 -4.02
CA ALA A 766 -46.70 29.77 -2.93
C ALA A 766 -48.20 30.04 -2.75
N SER A 767 -48.63 31.31 -2.87
CA SER A 767 -50.05 31.70 -2.81
C SER A 767 -50.88 31.19 -3.99
N ALA A 768 -50.23 30.86 -5.11
CA ALA A 768 -50.87 30.32 -6.30
C ALA A 768 -50.98 28.78 -6.29
N LEU A 769 -50.34 28.09 -5.34
CA LEU A 769 -50.41 26.64 -5.23
C LEU A 769 -51.81 26.21 -4.74
N PRO A 770 -52.49 25.28 -5.45
CA PRO A 770 -53.89 24.95 -5.18
C PRO A 770 -54.08 23.98 -4.01
N GLU A 771 -53.03 23.27 -3.61
CA GLU A 771 -53.05 22.26 -2.55
C GLU A 771 -51.68 22.17 -1.85
N PRO A 772 -51.61 21.73 -0.58
CA PRO A 772 -50.35 21.54 0.12
C PRO A 772 -49.41 20.57 -0.61
N VAL A 773 -48.12 20.86 -0.58
CA VAL A 773 -47.04 20.05 -1.15
C VAL A 773 -46.75 18.88 -0.21
N THR A 774 -46.71 17.66 -0.75
CA THR A 774 -46.33 16.44 -0.02
C THR A 774 -44.91 16.00 -0.31
N MET A 775 -44.36 16.41 -1.45
CA MET A 775 -42.96 16.17 -1.79
C MET A 775 -42.33 17.38 -2.47
N MET A 776 -41.19 17.84 -1.98
CA MET A 776 -40.37 18.86 -2.66
C MET A 776 -39.11 18.20 -3.22
N ILE A 777 -38.80 18.45 -4.49
CA ILE A 777 -37.56 18.00 -5.13
C ILE A 777 -36.76 19.22 -5.58
N HIS A 778 -35.57 19.38 -5.03
CA HIS A 778 -34.65 20.43 -5.45
C HIS A 778 -33.68 19.94 -6.51
N THR A 779 -33.86 20.43 -7.75
CA THR A 779 -33.01 20.05 -8.91
C THR A 779 -32.29 21.25 -9.53
N ALA A 780 -32.33 22.43 -8.89
CA ALA A 780 -31.70 23.62 -9.46
C ALA A 780 -30.18 23.43 -9.53
N MET A 781 -29.64 23.59 -10.74
CA MET A 781 -28.24 23.37 -11.03
C MET A 781 -27.65 24.65 -11.61
N THR A 782 -26.70 25.22 -10.88
CA THR A 782 -25.77 26.24 -11.36
C THR A 782 -24.40 25.58 -11.36
N TYR A 783 -23.88 25.26 -12.53
CA TYR A 783 -22.51 24.74 -12.69
C TYR A 783 -21.63 25.89 -13.15
N VAL A 784 -20.54 26.12 -12.43
CA VAL A 784 -19.50 27.09 -12.79
C VAL A 784 -18.17 26.37 -12.65
N GLU A 785 -17.41 26.29 -13.75
CA GLU A 785 -16.03 25.80 -13.73
C GLU A 785 -15.13 26.97 -13.36
N THR A 786 -14.52 26.93 -12.18
CA THR A 786 -13.67 28.00 -11.65
C THR A 786 -12.56 27.37 -10.80
N PRO A 787 -11.29 27.50 -11.21
CA PRO A 787 -10.14 27.15 -10.38
C PRO A 787 -10.22 27.80 -9.00
N VAL A 788 -9.74 27.11 -7.96
CA VAL A 788 -9.88 27.55 -6.56
C VAL A 788 -9.26 28.94 -6.32
N ASP A 789 -8.16 29.26 -7.02
CA ASP A 789 -7.44 30.52 -6.91
C ASP A 789 -8.12 31.71 -7.63
N THR A 790 -9.07 31.43 -8.52
CA THR A 790 -9.76 32.45 -9.32
C THR A 790 -11.18 32.73 -8.84
N ILE A 791 -11.59 32.09 -7.75
CA ILE A 791 -12.88 32.34 -7.13
C ILE A 791 -12.92 33.79 -6.67
N ASP A 792 -14.01 34.48 -7.03
CA ASP A 792 -14.29 35.81 -6.50
C ASP A 792 -15.53 35.80 -5.57
N ARG A 793 -15.64 36.89 -4.81
CA ARG A 793 -16.72 37.11 -3.85
C ARG A 793 -18.12 37.14 -4.49
N THR A 794 -18.24 37.64 -5.72
CA THR A 794 -19.52 37.74 -6.44
C THR A 794 -20.01 36.34 -6.81
N GLN A 795 -19.12 35.49 -7.33
CA GLN A 795 -19.43 34.11 -7.69
C GLN A 795 -19.90 33.28 -6.49
N ILE A 796 -19.29 33.50 -5.31
CA ILE A 796 -19.72 32.85 -4.07
C ILE A 796 -21.14 33.29 -3.71
N ALA A 797 -21.42 34.59 -3.69
CA ALA A 797 -22.74 35.12 -3.34
C ALA A 797 -23.84 34.62 -4.29
N GLU A 798 -23.60 34.68 -5.61
CA GLU A 798 -24.55 34.20 -6.64
C GLU A 798 -24.84 32.70 -6.50
N THR A 799 -23.79 31.90 -6.25
CA THR A 799 -23.92 30.45 -6.06
C THR A 799 -24.69 30.14 -4.78
N TRP A 800 -24.40 30.87 -3.70
CA TRP A 800 -25.03 30.71 -2.39
C TRP A 800 -26.53 31.00 -2.46
N ASP A 801 -26.91 32.13 -3.05
CA ASP A 801 -28.32 32.53 -3.19
C ASP A 801 -29.13 31.50 -3.98
N ALA A 802 -28.57 30.98 -5.08
CA ALA A 802 -29.27 30.04 -5.96
C ALA A 802 -29.43 28.63 -5.35
N LYS A 803 -28.41 28.11 -4.64
CA LYS A 803 -28.38 26.71 -4.17
C LYS A 803 -28.67 26.53 -2.68
N VAL A 804 -28.43 27.55 -1.87
CA VAL A 804 -28.54 27.45 -0.40
C VAL A 804 -29.73 28.24 0.08
N THR A 805 -29.82 29.52 -0.29
CA THR A 805 -30.88 30.40 0.21
C THR A 805 -32.22 30.14 -0.48
N GLY A 806 -32.24 29.97 -1.80
CA GLY A 806 -33.46 29.76 -2.58
C GLY A 806 -34.32 28.57 -2.13
N PRO A 807 -33.77 27.36 -1.94
CA PRO A 807 -34.55 26.21 -1.48
C PRO A 807 -35.15 26.40 -0.09
N ARG A 808 -34.40 27.01 0.84
CA ARG A 808 -34.89 27.36 2.17
C ARG A 808 -36.04 28.37 2.11
N ARG A 809 -35.92 29.40 1.26
CA ARG A 809 -37.00 30.37 1.00
C ARG A 809 -38.27 29.68 0.48
N VAL A 810 -38.12 28.73 -0.44
CA VAL A 810 -39.27 27.95 -0.95
C VAL A 810 -39.91 27.14 0.18
N LEU A 811 -39.13 26.37 0.95
CA LEU A 811 -39.64 25.57 2.07
C LEU A 811 -40.37 26.41 3.13
N ALA A 812 -39.88 27.62 3.42
CA ALA A 812 -40.47 28.51 4.41
C ALA A 812 -41.83 29.10 4.00
N HIS A 813 -42.15 29.15 2.70
CA HIS A 813 -43.34 29.83 2.19
C HIS A 813 -44.38 28.90 1.56
N VAL A 814 -43.99 27.75 1.03
CA VAL A 814 -44.94 26.85 0.37
C VAL A 814 -45.89 26.21 1.40
N PRO A 815 -47.19 26.08 1.10
CA PRO A 815 -48.09 25.30 1.93
C PRO A 815 -47.63 23.84 1.92
N ALA A 816 -47.17 23.32 3.06
CA ALA A 816 -46.66 21.96 3.21
C ALA A 816 -47.68 21.07 3.94
N ALA A 817 -47.74 19.79 3.56
CA ALA A 817 -48.45 18.77 4.33
C ALA A 817 -47.63 18.35 5.57
N ASP A 818 -48.30 17.78 6.58
CA ASP A 818 -47.64 17.29 7.81
C ASP A 818 -46.59 16.19 7.53
N ASP A 819 -46.74 15.47 6.42
CA ASP A 819 -45.87 14.39 5.95
C ASP A 819 -44.96 14.80 4.78
N LEU A 820 -44.64 16.11 4.65
CA LEU A 820 -43.76 16.63 3.61
C LEU A 820 -42.41 15.89 3.58
N HIS A 821 -42.07 15.36 2.41
CA HIS A 821 -40.76 14.80 2.12
C HIS A 821 -39.92 15.73 1.23
N VAL A 822 -38.68 16.03 1.62
CA VAL A 822 -37.77 16.94 0.91
C VAL A 822 -36.59 16.16 0.33
N LEU A 823 -36.56 16.04 -1.00
CA LEU A 823 -35.46 15.42 -1.74
C LEU A 823 -34.55 16.49 -2.34
N LEU A 824 -33.30 16.56 -1.88
CA LEU A 824 -32.31 17.51 -2.34
C LEU A 824 -31.30 16.83 -3.27
N CYS A 825 -31.21 17.29 -4.52
CA CYS A 825 -30.21 16.78 -5.46
C CYS A 825 -28.88 17.50 -5.27
N SER A 826 -27.93 16.79 -4.69
CA SER A 826 -26.54 17.17 -4.53
C SER A 826 -25.67 16.51 -5.62
N SER A 827 -24.35 16.58 -5.49
CA SER A 827 -23.40 16.04 -6.48
C SER A 827 -22.29 15.24 -5.82
N LEU A 828 -21.79 14.23 -6.53
CA LEU A 828 -20.56 13.50 -6.20
C LEU A 828 -19.38 14.44 -5.90
N ALA A 829 -19.32 15.61 -6.54
CA ALA A 829 -18.29 16.63 -6.31
C ALA A 829 -18.23 17.09 -4.84
N ALA A 830 -19.33 17.04 -4.08
CA ALA A 830 -19.32 17.39 -2.66
C ALA A 830 -18.53 16.40 -1.79
N SER A 831 -18.42 15.14 -2.22
CA SER A 831 -17.69 14.09 -1.50
C SER A 831 -16.28 13.82 -2.04
N LEU A 832 -16.11 13.76 -3.36
CA LEU A 832 -14.81 13.42 -3.97
C LEU A 832 -14.06 14.61 -4.56
N GLY A 833 -14.70 15.78 -4.65
CA GLY A 833 -14.14 16.95 -5.31
C GLY A 833 -14.04 16.77 -6.83
N GLY A 834 -13.53 17.81 -7.49
CA GLY A 834 -13.27 17.83 -8.92
C GLY A 834 -12.51 19.08 -9.31
N ARG A 835 -11.61 18.96 -10.29
CA ARG A 835 -10.80 20.08 -10.78
C ARG A 835 -11.69 21.22 -11.29
N GLY A 836 -11.47 22.45 -10.82
CA GLY A 836 -12.27 23.61 -11.19
C GLY A 836 -13.70 23.57 -10.65
N GLN A 837 -14.02 22.69 -9.69
CA GLN A 837 -15.38 22.53 -9.15
C GLN A 837 -15.51 23.01 -7.71
N ALA A 838 -14.55 23.77 -7.17
CA ALA A 838 -14.56 24.20 -5.76
C ALA A 838 -15.88 24.90 -5.35
N LEU A 839 -16.35 25.90 -6.11
CA LEU A 839 -17.65 26.57 -5.86
C LEU A 839 -18.83 25.61 -5.95
N TYR A 840 -18.83 24.74 -6.96
CA TYR A 840 -19.90 23.77 -7.18
C TYR A 840 -19.97 22.72 -6.06
N ALA A 841 -18.82 22.18 -5.65
CA ALA A 841 -18.69 21.20 -4.57
C ALA A 841 -19.13 21.81 -3.23
N MET A 842 -18.65 23.02 -2.92
CA MET A 842 -19.03 23.78 -1.73
C MET A 842 -20.55 23.99 -1.63
N ALA A 843 -21.18 24.44 -2.70
CA ALA A 843 -22.62 24.70 -2.72
C ALA A 843 -23.45 23.41 -2.59
N ASN A 844 -23.03 22.32 -3.23
CA ASN A 844 -23.70 21.03 -3.06
C ASN A 844 -23.46 20.44 -1.66
N ARG A 845 -22.32 20.71 -1.02
CA ARG A 845 -22.11 20.33 0.38
C ARG A 845 -23.06 21.06 1.31
N MET A 846 -23.37 22.34 1.07
CA MET A 846 -24.45 23.03 1.79
C MET A 846 -25.83 22.43 1.56
N VAL A 847 -26.09 21.89 0.36
CA VAL A 847 -27.34 21.17 0.08
C VAL A 847 -27.43 19.91 0.96
N ASP A 848 -26.33 19.19 1.15
CA ASP A 848 -26.28 18.05 2.09
C ASP A 848 -26.55 18.48 3.54
N ILE A 849 -25.89 19.55 3.97
CA ILE A 849 -26.06 20.10 5.33
C ILE A 849 -27.51 20.56 5.54
N THR A 850 -28.15 21.10 4.51
CA THR A 850 -29.58 21.46 4.55
C THR A 850 -30.49 20.26 4.75
N ALA A 851 -30.15 19.08 4.19
CA ALA A 851 -30.91 17.87 4.46
C ALA A 851 -30.77 17.43 5.93
N ALA A 852 -29.56 17.52 6.50
CA ALA A 852 -29.31 17.22 7.91
C ALA A 852 -30.05 18.19 8.85
N ASP A 853 -30.00 19.50 8.53
CA ASP A 853 -30.72 20.58 9.22
C ASP A 853 -32.24 20.31 9.27
N LEU A 854 -32.84 19.98 8.12
CA LEU A 854 -34.27 19.63 8.03
C LEU A 854 -34.63 18.36 8.83
N ARG A 855 -33.75 17.35 8.84
CA ARG A 855 -33.95 16.14 9.67
C ARG A 855 -33.89 16.46 11.15
N ALA A 856 -32.98 17.35 11.59
CA ALA A 856 -32.90 17.79 12.97
C ALA A 856 -34.16 18.56 13.41
N ASP A 857 -34.79 19.28 12.49
CA ASP A 857 -36.10 19.93 12.68
C ASP A 857 -37.31 18.96 12.60
N GLY A 858 -37.06 17.67 12.36
CA GLY A 858 -38.08 16.62 12.33
C GLY A 858 -38.76 16.39 10.98
N PHE A 859 -38.29 17.03 9.91
CA PHE A 859 -38.78 16.79 8.54
C PHE A 859 -38.14 15.53 7.94
N ALA A 860 -38.88 14.84 7.08
CA ALA A 860 -38.31 13.78 6.25
C ALA A 860 -37.50 14.40 5.10
N ALA A 861 -36.18 14.43 5.20
CA ALA A 861 -35.31 15.02 4.19
C ALA A 861 -34.12 14.14 3.82
N THR A 862 -33.75 14.14 2.54
CA THR A 862 -32.66 13.34 1.98
C THR A 862 -31.86 14.15 0.97
N ALA A 863 -30.53 14.13 1.10
CA ALA A 863 -29.62 14.56 0.05
C ALA A 863 -29.09 13.34 -0.72
N ILE A 864 -29.23 13.37 -2.05
CA ILE A 864 -28.58 12.39 -2.93
C ILE A 864 -27.51 13.08 -3.75
N GLN A 865 -26.27 12.65 -3.58
CA GLN A 865 -25.12 13.10 -4.32
C GLN A 865 -24.99 12.31 -5.62
N TRP A 866 -25.41 12.93 -6.72
CA TRP A 866 -25.44 12.26 -8.02
C TRP A 866 -24.07 12.31 -8.74
N GLY A 867 -23.65 11.16 -9.28
CA GLY A 867 -22.60 11.05 -10.28
C GLY A 867 -23.04 11.57 -11.66
N LEU A 868 -22.30 11.22 -12.71
CA LEU A 868 -22.58 11.71 -14.06
C LEU A 868 -23.80 11.00 -14.67
N TRP A 869 -24.72 11.73 -15.32
CA TRP A 869 -25.90 11.16 -16.00
C TRP A 869 -25.73 11.18 -17.53
N GLN A 870 -26.35 10.22 -18.23
CA GLN A 870 -26.47 10.15 -19.70
C GLN A 870 -27.54 11.09 -20.27
N VAL A 871 -27.76 12.22 -19.60
CA VAL A 871 -28.45 13.36 -20.20
C VAL A 871 -27.39 14.37 -20.55
N GLN A 872 -27.53 15.04 -21.70
CA GLN A 872 -26.60 16.12 -22.05
C GLN A 872 -26.53 17.06 -20.84
N GLY A 873 -25.34 17.32 -20.29
CA GLY A 873 -25.15 18.13 -19.08
C GLY A 873 -24.86 19.59 -19.42
N PRO A 874 -24.50 20.43 -18.44
CA PRO A 874 -23.82 21.69 -18.72
C PRO A 874 -22.42 21.47 -19.32
N LEU A 875 -21.86 20.27 -19.14
CA LEU A 875 -20.59 19.84 -19.73
C LEU A 875 -20.75 19.62 -21.24
N ASP A 876 -19.77 20.09 -22.00
CA ASP A 876 -19.57 19.75 -23.40
C ASP A 876 -18.94 18.34 -23.55
N GLU A 877 -18.67 17.92 -24.79
CA GLU A 877 -18.06 16.60 -25.05
C GLU A 877 -16.69 16.44 -24.37
N GLY A 878 -15.91 17.53 -24.28
CA GLY A 878 -14.62 17.55 -23.59
C GLY A 878 -14.77 17.34 -22.08
N GLY A 879 -15.70 18.05 -21.43
CA GLY A 879 -16.01 17.90 -20.01
C GLY A 879 -16.50 16.48 -19.67
N VAL A 880 -17.34 15.87 -20.51
CA VAL A 880 -17.77 14.48 -20.35
C VAL A 880 -16.58 13.51 -20.51
N ALA A 881 -15.70 13.75 -21.47
CA ALA A 881 -14.49 12.94 -21.66
C ALA A 881 -13.55 13.00 -20.46
N ARG A 882 -13.38 14.18 -19.84
CA ARG A 882 -12.58 14.38 -18.61
C ARG A 882 -13.11 13.56 -17.44
N VAL A 883 -14.43 13.63 -17.18
CA VAL A 883 -15.07 12.87 -16.09
C VAL A 883 -14.98 11.36 -16.34
N ARG A 884 -15.11 10.91 -17.60
CA ARG A 884 -14.88 9.51 -17.97
C ARG A 884 -13.41 9.09 -17.83
N GLY A 885 -12.46 9.97 -18.12
CA GLY A 885 -11.03 9.76 -17.88
C GLY A 885 -10.69 9.61 -16.39
N ALA A 886 -11.55 10.12 -15.51
CA ALA A 886 -11.44 9.95 -14.06
C ALA A 886 -12.09 8.66 -13.53
N GLY A 887 -12.51 7.74 -14.41
CA GLY A 887 -13.15 6.48 -14.04
C GLY A 887 -14.66 6.59 -13.75
N VAL A 888 -15.28 7.78 -13.84
CA VAL A 888 -16.73 7.94 -13.61
C VAL A 888 -17.53 7.67 -14.90
N ILE A 889 -18.50 6.77 -14.81
CA ILE A 889 -19.29 6.29 -15.94
C ILE A 889 -20.66 7.00 -15.97
N PRO A 890 -21.08 7.60 -17.10
CA PRO A 890 -22.41 8.17 -17.25
C PRO A 890 -23.53 7.15 -16.98
N MET A 891 -24.42 7.47 -16.05
CA MET A 891 -25.55 6.64 -15.64
C MET A 891 -26.79 6.89 -16.48
N VAL A 892 -27.52 5.84 -16.83
CA VAL A 892 -28.87 5.96 -17.42
C VAL A 892 -29.81 6.53 -16.35
N PRO A 893 -30.60 7.59 -16.63
CA PRO A 893 -31.49 8.25 -15.67
C PRO A 893 -32.39 7.30 -14.87
N ALA A 894 -33.05 6.35 -15.56
CA ALA A 894 -33.94 5.39 -14.92
C ALA A 894 -33.21 4.44 -13.95
N ALA A 895 -31.97 4.05 -14.26
CA ALA A 895 -31.15 3.22 -13.38
C ALA A 895 -30.66 4.01 -12.16
N ALA A 896 -30.23 5.26 -12.36
CA ALA A 896 -29.84 6.18 -11.30
C ALA A 896 -30.99 6.41 -10.30
N LEU A 897 -32.18 6.77 -10.79
CA LEU A 897 -33.36 6.99 -9.95
C LEU A 897 -33.77 5.73 -9.17
N ARG A 898 -33.77 4.57 -9.82
CA ARG A 898 -34.10 3.28 -9.17
C ARG A 898 -33.16 2.98 -8.01
N VAL A 899 -31.84 3.18 -8.20
CA VAL A 899 -30.83 2.90 -7.17
C VAL A 899 -30.84 3.97 -6.08
N GLY A 900 -30.96 5.26 -6.45
CA GLY A 900 -31.00 6.35 -5.48
C GLY A 900 -32.24 6.33 -4.58
N PHE A 901 -33.38 5.85 -5.08
CA PHE A 901 -34.61 5.74 -4.29
C PHE A 901 -34.74 4.44 -3.51
N ALA A 902 -33.69 3.59 -3.51
CA ALA A 902 -33.69 2.36 -2.72
C ALA A 902 -33.74 2.63 -1.21
N ASP A 903 -33.33 3.82 -0.75
CA ASP A 903 -33.50 4.29 0.61
C ASP A 903 -33.45 5.82 0.65
N LEU A 904 -34.52 6.43 1.16
CA LEU A 904 -34.66 7.87 1.36
C LEU A 904 -34.59 8.28 2.85
N ALA A 905 -34.24 7.36 3.76
CA ALA A 905 -34.03 7.70 5.17
C ALA A 905 -32.64 8.32 5.41
N THR A 906 -31.66 7.99 4.56
CA THR A 906 -30.26 8.40 4.74
C THR A 906 -29.70 9.05 3.47
N ASP A 907 -28.80 10.01 3.67
CA ASP A 907 -28.06 10.63 2.56
C ASP A 907 -27.20 9.58 1.86
N SER A 908 -27.03 9.73 0.54
CA SER A 908 -26.27 8.75 -0.24
C SER A 908 -25.57 9.34 -1.44
N VAL A 909 -24.57 8.62 -1.92
CA VAL A 909 -23.87 8.89 -3.17
C VAL A 909 -24.31 7.86 -4.19
N VAL A 910 -24.77 8.29 -5.36
CA VAL A 910 -25.20 7.39 -6.44
C VAL A 910 -24.31 7.62 -7.65
N LEU A 911 -23.47 6.65 -7.97
CA LEU A 911 -22.57 6.73 -9.12
C LEU A 911 -22.40 5.37 -9.82
N SER A 912 -21.90 5.43 -11.04
CA SER A 912 -21.30 4.29 -11.72
C SER A 912 -19.85 4.64 -12.02
N ALA A 913 -18.92 3.70 -11.79
CA ALA A 913 -17.49 3.93 -11.99
C ALA A 913 -16.75 2.64 -12.37
N ASP A 914 -15.61 2.82 -13.02
CA ASP A 914 -14.51 1.87 -12.94
C ASP A 914 -13.76 2.14 -11.63
N TRP A 915 -13.96 1.28 -10.63
CA TRP A 915 -13.44 1.47 -9.27
C TRP A 915 -11.90 1.46 -9.24
N ALA A 916 -11.25 0.69 -10.13
CA ALA A 916 -9.80 0.65 -10.19
C ALA A 916 -9.27 1.98 -10.75
N GLU A 917 -9.81 2.46 -11.87
CA GLU A 917 -9.39 3.74 -12.45
C GLU A 917 -9.67 4.93 -11.53
N LEU A 918 -10.84 4.95 -10.87
CA LEU A 918 -11.19 6.02 -9.93
C LEU A 918 -10.24 6.01 -8.72
N ARG A 919 -9.90 4.83 -8.17
CA ARG A 919 -8.94 4.74 -7.06
C ARG A 919 -7.52 5.10 -7.47
N ASP A 920 -7.08 4.69 -8.66
CA ASP A 920 -5.77 5.05 -9.20
C ASP A 920 -5.65 6.58 -9.33
N LEU A 921 -6.71 7.24 -9.81
CA LEU A 921 -6.77 8.70 -9.83
C LEU A 921 -6.68 9.31 -8.44
N LEU A 922 -7.47 8.81 -7.47
CA LEU A 922 -7.44 9.32 -6.10
C LEU A 922 -6.07 9.14 -5.45
N THR A 923 -5.33 8.09 -5.81
CA THR A 923 -3.96 7.85 -5.35
C THR A 923 -3.02 8.98 -5.73
N VAL A 924 -3.15 9.56 -6.94
CA VAL A 924 -2.31 10.67 -7.42
C VAL A 924 -2.32 11.85 -6.45
N PHE A 925 -3.48 12.12 -5.82
CA PHE A 925 -3.68 13.25 -4.92
C PHE A 925 -3.74 12.83 -3.43
N GLY A 926 -3.54 11.54 -3.11
CA GLY A 926 -3.51 11.01 -1.74
C GLY A 926 -4.88 10.69 -1.11
N TYR A 927 -5.93 10.50 -1.90
CA TYR A 927 -7.30 10.26 -1.44
C TYR A 927 -7.78 8.80 -1.53
N GLN A 928 -6.92 7.88 -1.96
CA GLN A 928 -7.27 6.47 -2.17
C GLN A 928 -7.86 5.79 -0.93
N ALA A 929 -7.44 6.20 0.28
CA ALA A 929 -7.94 5.62 1.53
C ALA A 929 -9.43 5.93 1.77
N VAL A 930 -9.97 7.03 1.21
CA VAL A 930 -11.40 7.38 1.32
C VAL A 930 -12.27 6.41 0.54
N LEU A 931 -11.74 5.80 -0.52
CA LEU A 931 -12.42 4.83 -1.36
C LEU A 931 -11.81 3.43 -1.14
N PRO A 932 -12.23 2.69 -0.10
CA PRO A 932 -11.79 1.31 0.10
C PRO A 932 -12.18 0.42 -1.09
N ASP A 933 -11.65 -0.80 -1.14
CA ASP A 933 -12.03 -1.78 -2.17
C ASP A 933 -13.54 -2.05 -2.10
N ILE A 934 -14.29 -1.36 -2.97
CA ILE A 934 -15.71 -1.59 -3.15
C ILE A 934 -15.82 -2.87 -3.99
N PRO A 935 -16.48 -3.93 -3.47
CA PRO A 935 -16.69 -5.15 -4.23
C PRO A 935 -17.45 -4.84 -5.52
N GLY A 936 -16.75 -4.84 -6.65
CA GLY A 936 -17.38 -5.07 -7.94
C GLY A 936 -17.73 -6.55 -8.08
N PRO A 937 -18.67 -6.93 -8.97
CA PRO A 937 -18.66 -8.30 -9.47
C PRO A 937 -17.24 -8.60 -9.95
N ALA A 938 -16.67 -9.72 -9.49
CA ALA A 938 -15.27 -10.10 -9.67
C ALA A 938 -14.77 -9.66 -11.04
N ALA A 939 -13.70 -8.86 -11.06
CA ALA A 939 -12.91 -8.67 -12.27
C ALA A 939 -12.55 -10.07 -12.76
N SER A 940 -13.28 -10.57 -13.76
CA SER A 940 -12.96 -11.86 -14.36
C SER A 940 -11.53 -11.72 -14.90
N PRO A 941 -10.67 -12.74 -14.69
CA PRO A 941 -9.27 -12.64 -15.05
C PRO A 941 -9.17 -12.20 -16.51
N ARG A 942 -8.56 -11.04 -16.75
CA ARG A 942 -8.19 -10.63 -18.10
C ARG A 942 -7.23 -11.70 -18.60
N ARG A 943 -7.73 -12.57 -19.49
CA ARG A 943 -6.90 -13.55 -20.17
C ARG A 943 -5.98 -12.74 -21.10
N GLU A 944 -4.69 -12.74 -20.80
CA GLU A 944 -3.66 -12.27 -21.73
C GLU A 944 -3.91 -12.93 -23.08
N THR A 945 -4.11 -12.12 -24.10
CA THR A 945 -4.09 -12.59 -25.49
C THR A 945 -2.67 -13.07 -25.75
N PRO A 946 -2.44 -14.35 -26.13
CA PRO A 946 -1.10 -14.78 -26.49
C PRO A 946 -0.63 -13.96 -27.70
N PRO A 947 0.65 -13.57 -27.77
CA PRO A 947 1.18 -12.89 -28.94
C PRO A 947 1.01 -13.79 -30.16
N ALA A 948 0.59 -13.21 -31.28
CA ALA A 948 0.44 -13.92 -32.54
C ALA A 948 1.79 -14.49 -32.97
N GLU A 949 1.87 -15.81 -33.19
CA GLU A 949 3.04 -16.44 -33.78
C GLU A 949 3.27 -15.91 -35.20
N PRO A 950 4.50 -15.48 -35.55
CA PRO A 950 4.85 -15.16 -36.93
C PRO A 950 4.92 -16.45 -37.77
N PRO A 951 4.63 -16.37 -39.08
CA PRO A 951 4.65 -17.54 -39.95
C PRO A 951 6.06 -18.14 -40.02
N ALA A 952 6.13 -19.46 -39.85
CA ALA A 952 7.36 -20.22 -39.91
C ALA A 952 7.99 -20.18 -41.30
N GLY A 953 9.26 -19.78 -41.34
CA GLY A 953 10.15 -19.95 -42.48
C GLY A 953 10.93 -18.69 -42.79
N LEU A 954 12.17 -18.61 -42.29
CA LEU A 954 13.35 -18.25 -43.06
C LEU A 954 14.59 -18.43 -42.19
N GLU A 955 15.53 -19.19 -42.74
CA GLU A 955 16.77 -19.65 -42.11
C GLU A 955 17.74 -18.48 -41.83
N THR A 956 18.42 -18.57 -40.69
CA THR A 956 19.52 -17.70 -40.28
C THR A 956 20.72 -17.87 -41.21
N VAL A 957 21.20 -16.79 -41.84
CA VAL A 957 22.54 -16.74 -42.44
C VAL A 957 23.35 -15.62 -41.79
N ASP A 958 24.58 -16.02 -41.47
CA ASP A 958 25.65 -15.42 -40.68
C ASP A 958 26.07 -14.01 -41.10
N GLU A 959 26.23 -13.12 -40.11
CA GLU A 959 26.78 -11.78 -40.25
C GLU A 959 28.31 -11.85 -40.35
N ARG A 960 28.85 -11.61 -41.55
CA ARG A 960 30.19 -11.04 -41.79
C ARG A 960 30.43 -10.89 -43.30
N ASP A 961 30.27 -9.67 -43.82
CA ASP A 961 31.30 -8.98 -44.61
C ASP A 961 30.78 -7.74 -45.37
N THR A 962 31.55 -6.66 -45.24
CA THR A 962 31.82 -5.55 -46.18
C THR A 962 30.71 -4.69 -46.82
N VAL A 963 30.70 -3.44 -46.34
CA VAL A 963 30.47 -2.15 -47.00
C VAL A 963 30.64 -2.14 -48.54
N GLN A 964 29.58 -1.74 -49.27
CA GLN A 964 29.70 -0.76 -50.37
C GLN A 964 28.33 -0.15 -50.76
N SER A 965 28.37 1.17 -50.98
CA SER A 965 27.28 2.11 -51.23
C SER A 965 26.48 1.87 -52.52
N VAL A 966 25.15 2.00 -52.46
CA VAL A 966 24.33 2.64 -53.51
C VAL A 966 23.13 3.35 -52.87
N SER A 967 22.89 4.56 -53.35
CA SER A 967 21.91 5.58 -52.96
C SER A 967 20.44 5.22 -53.14
N ASP A 968 19.62 5.79 -52.24
CA ASP A 968 18.27 6.35 -52.40
C ASP A 968 17.43 5.91 -53.61
N ASP A 969 16.44 5.04 -53.36
CA ASP A 969 15.03 5.44 -53.37
C ASP A 969 14.13 4.21 -53.07
N ALA A 970 13.06 4.46 -52.32
CA ALA A 970 12.01 3.53 -51.86
C ALA A 970 12.32 2.71 -50.58
N ARG A 971 12.07 3.33 -49.42
CA ARG A 971 11.82 2.58 -48.16
C ARG A 971 10.38 2.03 -48.15
N PRO A 972 10.18 0.75 -47.78
CA PRO A 972 8.88 0.25 -47.31
C PRO A 972 8.55 0.88 -45.95
N ALA A 973 7.25 1.11 -45.69
CA ALA A 973 6.74 1.74 -44.47
C ALA A 973 7.25 1.03 -43.21
N ALA A 974 7.98 1.76 -42.36
CA ALA A 974 8.50 1.28 -41.08
C ALA A 974 7.36 1.04 -40.07
N ALA A 975 7.50 0.03 -39.22
CA ALA A 975 6.73 -0.05 -37.99
C ALA A 975 6.95 1.25 -37.19
N ALA A 976 5.87 1.91 -36.77
CA ALA A 976 5.94 3.17 -36.03
C ALA A 976 6.81 2.98 -34.78
N SER A 977 7.76 3.89 -34.53
CA SER A 977 8.58 3.82 -33.33
C SER A 977 7.72 4.14 -32.09
N ILE A 978 8.12 3.68 -30.90
CA ILE A 978 7.46 4.03 -29.62
C ILE A 978 7.25 5.55 -29.51
N GLY A 979 8.24 6.33 -29.95
CA GLY A 979 8.16 7.79 -29.98
C GLY A 979 7.10 8.35 -30.93
N ASP A 980 6.82 7.68 -32.06
CA ASP A 980 5.79 8.11 -33.01
C ASP A 980 4.38 7.79 -32.47
N VAL A 981 4.21 6.65 -31.80
CA VAL A 981 2.95 6.29 -31.13
C VAL A 981 2.68 7.23 -29.96
N LEU A 982 3.68 7.50 -29.12
CA LEU A 982 3.58 8.47 -28.02
C LEU A 982 3.24 9.88 -28.52
N ARG A 983 3.86 10.33 -29.62
CA ARG A 983 3.57 11.65 -30.22
C ARG A 983 2.13 11.74 -30.73
N ALA A 984 1.63 10.68 -31.37
CA ALA A 984 0.26 10.62 -31.88
C ALA A 984 -0.79 10.59 -30.74
N GLU A 985 -0.54 9.79 -29.70
CA GLU A 985 -1.43 9.73 -28.53
C GLU A 985 -1.38 11.02 -27.70
N LEU A 986 -0.21 11.67 -27.61
CA LEU A 986 -0.04 13.00 -26.98
C LEU A 986 -0.84 14.06 -27.74
N ALA A 987 -0.69 14.13 -29.07
CA ALA A 987 -1.48 15.06 -29.88
C ALA A 987 -2.99 14.84 -29.69
N THR A 988 -3.42 13.58 -29.60
CA THR A 988 -4.83 13.23 -29.38
C THR A 988 -5.29 13.59 -27.97
N ALA A 989 -4.49 13.33 -26.93
CA ALA A 989 -4.77 13.72 -25.55
C ALA A 989 -4.86 15.26 -25.40
N MET A 990 -4.06 15.99 -26.18
CA MET A 990 -4.08 17.46 -26.24
C MET A 990 -5.22 18.03 -27.11
N GLY A 991 -5.99 17.19 -27.80
CA GLY A 991 -7.06 17.63 -28.71
C GLY A 991 -6.56 18.28 -30.01
N LEU A 992 -5.31 18.04 -30.40
CA LEU A 992 -4.74 18.53 -31.65
C LEU A 992 -5.26 17.70 -32.83
N THR A 993 -5.53 18.36 -33.95
CA THR A 993 -6.05 17.71 -35.17
C THR A 993 -4.88 17.37 -36.12
N GLY A 994 -4.09 16.33 -35.80
CA GLY A 994 -2.96 15.88 -36.63
C GLY A 994 -2.12 14.74 -36.00
N THR A 995 -1.09 14.26 -36.70
CA THR A 995 -0.13 13.22 -36.23
C THR A 995 0.82 13.69 -35.12
N GLY A 996 0.77 14.98 -34.77
CA GLY A 996 1.62 15.58 -33.75
C GLY A 996 3.03 15.95 -34.21
N ASP A 997 3.33 15.91 -35.52
CA ASP A 997 4.68 16.17 -36.08
C ASP A 997 5.23 17.58 -35.78
N GLU A 998 4.38 18.50 -35.31
CA GLU A 998 4.75 19.85 -34.88
C GLU A 998 5.18 19.94 -33.40
N LEU A 999 5.01 18.86 -32.62
CA LEU A 999 5.40 18.80 -31.20
C LEU A 999 6.91 18.54 -31.07
N ASP A 1000 7.63 19.49 -30.49
CA ASP A 1000 9.05 19.35 -30.19
C ASP A 1000 9.26 18.31 -29.07
N PRO A 1001 9.94 17.18 -29.35
CA PRO A 1001 10.13 16.11 -28.38
C PRO A 1001 11.04 16.47 -27.21
N GLU A 1002 11.79 17.58 -27.30
CA GLU A 1002 12.68 18.08 -26.25
C GLU A 1002 11.97 19.08 -25.31
N THR A 1003 10.78 19.56 -25.68
CA THR A 1003 10.05 20.50 -24.83
C THR A 1003 9.35 19.76 -23.69
N PRO A 1004 9.47 20.22 -22.42
CA PRO A 1004 8.70 19.70 -21.30
C PRO A 1004 7.21 19.63 -21.62
N LEU A 1005 6.57 18.48 -21.37
CA LEU A 1005 5.16 18.29 -21.73
C LEU A 1005 4.24 19.33 -21.07
N VAL A 1006 4.55 19.74 -19.83
CA VAL A 1006 3.85 20.83 -19.13
C VAL A 1006 3.98 22.18 -19.84
N ALA A 1007 5.12 22.46 -20.49
CA ALA A 1007 5.34 23.69 -21.26
C ALA A 1007 4.62 23.67 -22.62
N LEU A 1008 4.25 22.48 -23.12
CA LEU A 1008 3.35 22.30 -24.26
C LEU A 1008 1.87 22.47 -23.87
N GLY A 1009 1.58 22.76 -22.59
CA GLY A 1009 0.22 22.94 -22.08
C GLY A 1009 -0.45 21.63 -21.67
N LEU A 1010 0.32 20.55 -21.49
CA LEU A 1010 -0.21 19.28 -21.01
C LEU A 1010 -0.57 19.39 -19.53
N ASP A 1011 -1.83 19.15 -19.19
CA ASP A 1011 -2.30 19.09 -17.81
C ASP A 1011 -2.37 17.65 -17.26
N SER A 1012 -2.66 17.50 -15.96
CA SER A 1012 -2.73 16.21 -15.27
C SER A 1012 -3.74 15.23 -15.87
N LEU A 1013 -4.85 15.72 -16.42
CA LEU A 1013 -5.87 14.86 -17.03
C LEU A 1013 -5.47 14.43 -18.43
N GLN A 1014 -4.82 15.31 -19.20
CA GLN A 1014 -4.22 14.95 -20.48
C GLN A 1014 -3.02 14.02 -20.30
N ALA A 1015 -2.25 14.15 -19.22
CA ALA A 1015 -1.20 13.22 -18.81
C ALA A 1015 -1.77 11.83 -18.48
N LEU A 1016 -2.91 11.77 -17.79
CA LEU A 1016 -3.62 10.52 -17.49
C LEU A 1016 -4.28 9.92 -18.74
N ASP A 1017 -4.88 10.73 -19.61
CA ASP A 1017 -5.42 10.26 -20.89
C ASP A 1017 -4.30 9.74 -21.79
N LEU A 1018 -3.15 10.44 -21.82
CA LEU A 1018 -1.94 9.99 -22.49
C LEU A 1018 -1.44 8.66 -21.93
N ARG A 1019 -1.29 8.53 -20.61
CA ARG A 1019 -0.92 7.27 -19.95
C ARG A 1019 -1.86 6.14 -20.35
N ARG A 1020 -3.18 6.38 -20.29
CA ARG A 1020 -4.20 5.39 -20.68
C ARG A 1020 -4.08 4.98 -22.14
N ARG A 1021 -3.96 5.96 -23.03
CA ARG A 1021 -3.82 5.76 -24.48
C ARG A 1021 -2.56 4.97 -24.82
N VAL A 1022 -1.44 5.34 -24.21
CA VAL A 1022 -0.15 4.67 -24.38
C VAL A 1022 -0.21 3.25 -23.82
N LYS A 1023 -0.80 3.04 -22.64
CA LYS A 1023 -1.02 1.71 -22.06
C LYS A 1023 -1.90 0.83 -22.96
N ASN A 1024 -2.92 1.41 -23.59
CA ASN A 1024 -3.78 0.69 -24.53
C ASN A 1024 -3.08 0.39 -25.88
N ALA A 1025 -2.27 1.31 -26.38
CA ALA A 1025 -1.61 1.21 -27.68
C ALA A 1025 -0.34 0.35 -27.63
N LEU A 1026 0.44 0.42 -26.54
CA LEU A 1026 1.76 -0.18 -26.39
C LEU A 1026 1.84 -1.25 -25.29
N GLY A 1027 0.83 -1.41 -24.45
CA GLY A 1027 0.87 -2.31 -23.30
C GLY A 1027 1.85 -1.89 -22.19
N GLN A 1028 2.47 -0.72 -22.32
CA GLN A 1028 3.44 -0.16 -21.38
C GLN A 1028 2.83 1.01 -20.61
N ASP A 1029 3.19 1.14 -19.34
CA ASP A 1029 2.69 2.21 -18.49
C ASP A 1029 3.59 3.45 -18.57
N VAL A 1030 3.01 4.64 -18.39
CA VAL A 1030 3.76 5.90 -18.37
C VAL A 1030 3.68 6.53 -16.99
N PRO A 1031 4.81 6.87 -16.34
CA PRO A 1031 4.79 7.52 -15.04
C PRO A 1031 4.19 8.93 -15.16
N VAL A 1032 2.94 9.11 -14.71
CA VAL A 1032 2.23 10.39 -14.72
C VAL A 1032 2.94 11.45 -13.90
N GLU A 1033 3.61 11.05 -12.82
CA GLU A 1033 4.46 11.93 -12.04
C GLU A 1033 5.62 12.50 -12.85
N ALA A 1034 6.22 11.73 -13.77
CA ALA A 1034 7.27 12.23 -14.65
C ALA A 1034 6.70 13.18 -15.70
N ILE A 1035 5.55 12.85 -16.28
CA ILE A 1035 4.83 13.73 -17.22
C ILE A 1035 4.53 15.09 -16.56
N LEU A 1036 4.02 15.06 -15.34
CA LEU A 1036 3.64 16.26 -14.56
C LEU A 1036 4.84 16.96 -13.93
N GLY A 1037 5.92 16.24 -13.68
CA GLY A 1037 7.20 16.75 -13.20
C GLY A 1037 8.02 17.46 -14.26
N GLY A 1038 7.48 17.62 -15.48
CA GLY A 1038 8.10 18.38 -16.55
C GLY A 1038 8.99 17.56 -17.49
N ALA A 1039 8.86 16.23 -17.52
CA ALA A 1039 9.54 15.41 -18.51
C ALA A 1039 9.11 15.80 -19.93
N SER A 1040 10.06 15.77 -20.85
CA SER A 1040 9.87 15.89 -22.29
C SER A 1040 9.42 14.55 -22.90
N LEU A 1041 8.89 14.59 -24.13
CA LEU A 1041 8.47 13.36 -24.83
C LEU A 1041 9.65 12.38 -25.01
N ARG A 1042 10.87 12.88 -25.23
CA ARG A 1042 12.07 12.03 -25.33
C ARG A 1042 12.38 11.32 -24.01
N GLU A 1043 12.35 12.05 -22.89
CA GLU A 1043 12.62 11.46 -21.57
C GLU A 1043 11.59 10.39 -21.21
N ILE A 1044 10.33 10.58 -21.62
CA ILE A 1044 9.29 9.55 -21.45
C ILE A 1044 9.56 8.32 -22.33
N VAL A 1045 10.01 8.51 -23.58
CA VAL A 1045 10.42 7.39 -24.44
C VAL A 1045 11.59 6.62 -23.82
N ASP A 1046 12.54 7.32 -23.19
CA ASP A 1046 13.69 6.69 -22.53
C ASP A 1046 13.29 5.98 -21.22
N LEU A 1047 12.31 6.49 -20.48
CA LEU A 1047 11.74 5.82 -19.29
C LEU A 1047 10.94 4.55 -19.64
N MET A 1048 10.50 4.42 -20.89
CA MET A 1048 9.72 3.28 -21.38
C MET A 1048 10.55 2.21 -22.10
N ARG A 1049 11.85 2.46 -22.30
CA ARG A 1049 12.84 1.50 -22.80
C ARG A 1049 13.45 0.72 -21.65
#